data_AF-A0A535J8G3-F1
#
_entry.id   AF-A0A535J8G3-F1
#
_cell.length_a   1.000
_cell.length_b   1.000
_cell.length_c   1.000
_cell.angle_alpha   90.00
_cell.angle_beta   90.00
_cell.angle_gamma   90.00
#
_symmetry.space_group_name_H-M   'P 1'
#
loop_
_entity.id
_entity.type
_entity.pdbx_description
1 polymer ?
#
loop_
_entity_poly.entity_id
_entity_poly.type
_entity_poly.pdbx_seq_one_letter_code
_entity_poly.pdbx_strand_id
1 'polypeptide(L)'
;MARRHHRRGWARPDSPARRGVDGDCRRLRRGGQHLRHQLASAQDRARHAGSRDVAGDARFGWPSAHHIRGVRRHRRGQPDSSVPCRRRADDCQRGSGRDEPNRPLDLEPCRATVFVSRQTEGVEERILRRRTQVLGIAASVALLCLALPASAAPSTKATLAGSVPSWAKSANFKGSAAGTDSIGFRVYLGWQNSSQAEATAKAVSDPKSASYRHFLTSQQFRQQFAPSQAQVGAVANWLRSAGFSVVYTPMNNHYVSAEGTVDQAAAAFGTTFGMYAVSGLTLRSPSSNVSVPSSLAGTVSGVVGLDDSAQLVFNNKANDPTAPPSAAFVSAHPCSSYWNEFDTTSLSVPITNPPGYTLPLPLAPCGYLPSQIRGAYGFGSSSLNGAGQTVAIIDAYASPTIQTDLDQWSAIRNMASTNITQVVAPGTYHHPEKGQKQDPQGWYGEETLDVESVHGMAPAAHIVYVGAPNNFQDLDAALNHVVDRHLASIVTNSYGFLTELLPPGYVKPYNDTFIQGAATGIGIYFSSGDNNDESATIGYITTDWPASSPWVTAVGGTSLGVGASNNRVVETGWGTYTASLHADGTWGGASWLYGAGGGVSRIFPEPWYQTGTDISGVFAAQGRTGRAVPDIAAFGDPNTGYLVGQTQTFPDGTVKYSEYRLGGTSLSSPIMAGIMALADQANGVHGFANPAFYAAGPGAFYDVDHVYAAVVR
;
A
#
# COMPACT_ATOMS: atom_id res chain seq x y z
N MET A 1 10.33 25.48 -48.83
CA MET A 1 10.58 26.60 -49.78
C MET A 1 10.38 27.92 -49.03
N ALA A 2 11.37 28.84 -49.18
CA ALA A 2 11.49 30.28 -48.85
C ALA A 2 10.54 30.92 -47.78
N ARG A 3 11.02 31.52 -46.66
CA ARG A 3 11.74 32.83 -46.49
C ARG A 3 10.90 34.03 -47.03
N ARG A 4 10.80 35.23 -46.45
CA ARG A 4 11.39 35.99 -45.31
C ARG A 4 10.79 37.42 -45.36
N HIS A 5 10.66 38.10 -44.21
CA HIS A 5 10.95 39.54 -43.93
C HIS A 5 10.19 40.66 -44.71
N HIS A 6 10.02 41.92 -44.28
CA HIS A 6 10.68 42.88 -43.36
C HIS A 6 9.73 44.11 -43.21
N ARG A 7 9.49 44.79 -42.06
CA ARG A 7 10.29 45.76 -41.23
C ARG A 7 9.85 47.25 -41.37
N ARG A 8 9.89 47.96 -40.22
CA ARG A 8 10.00 49.43 -39.95
C ARG A 8 8.69 50.23 -40.03
N GLY A 9 8.37 51.22 -39.18
CA GLY A 9 9.05 51.82 -38.03
C GLY A 9 8.33 53.12 -37.57
N TRP A 10 8.68 53.60 -36.37
CA TRP A 10 8.60 54.99 -35.85
C TRP A 10 7.23 55.64 -35.56
N ALA A 11 7.00 56.03 -34.28
CA ALA A 11 6.99 57.43 -33.80
C ALA A 11 6.25 57.59 -32.45
N ARG A 12 6.89 58.25 -31.47
CA ARG A 12 6.22 59.03 -30.40
C ARG A 12 5.96 60.45 -30.94
N PRO A 13 4.95 61.19 -30.43
CA PRO A 13 5.24 62.28 -29.47
C PRO A 13 4.10 62.49 -28.42
N ASP A 14 4.42 62.81 -27.16
CA ASP A 14 4.40 64.13 -26.50
C ASP A 14 3.14 64.41 -25.65
N SER A 15 3.40 64.77 -24.38
CA SER A 15 2.47 65.38 -23.43
C SER A 15 2.27 66.88 -23.73
N PRO A 16 1.25 67.55 -23.16
CA PRO A 16 1.56 68.40 -21.99
C PRO A 16 0.43 68.61 -20.94
N ALA A 17 0.88 68.70 -19.68
CA ALA A 17 0.64 69.73 -18.65
C ALA A 17 -0.78 70.16 -18.14
N ARG A 18 -0.93 69.96 -16.82
CA ARG A 18 -1.26 70.92 -15.72
C ARG A 18 -2.68 71.51 -15.53
N ARG A 19 -3.19 71.30 -14.31
CA ARG A 19 -3.70 72.23 -13.25
C ARG A 19 -4.47 71.33 -12.23
N GLY A 20 -4.25 71.26 -10.92
CA GLY A 20 -3.75 72.21 -9.92
C GLY A 20 -4.93 72.92 -9.26
N VAL A 21 -5.27 72.61 -7.99
CA VAL A 21 -5.59 73.53 -6.87
C VAL A 21 -5.77 72.74 -5.56
N ASP A 22 -5.08 73.24 -4.53
CA ASP A 22 -5.02 72.88 -3.11
C ASP A 22 -6.23 73.32 -2.25
N GLY A 23 -6.27 72.80 -1.01
CA GLY A 23 -7.01 73.31 0.15
C GLY A 23 -7.11 72.23 1.24
N ASP A 24 -6.12 72.00 2.13
CA ASP A 24 -5.79 72.75 3.36
C ASP A 24 -6.99 72.78 4.36
N CYS A 25 -6.92 72.53 5.68
CA CYS A 25 -5.85 72.30 6.66
C CYS A 25 -6.48 71.96 8.04
N ARG A 26 -5.68 71.35 8.93
CA ARG A 26 -5.63 71.48 10.43
C ARG A 26 -6.35 70.53 11.41
N ARG A 27 -5.46 69.88 12.19
CA ARG A 27 -5.32 69.78 13.67
C ARG A 27 -6.37 68.92 14.42
N LEU A 28 -5.96 67.97 15.26
CA LEU A 28 -5.15 68.19 16.48
C LEU A 28 -4.13 67.07 16.79
N ARG A 29 -3.00 67.51 17.36
CA ARG A 29 -1.86 66.76 17.91
C ARG A 29 -2.04 66.51 19.42
N ARG A 30 -1.24 65.54 19.93
CA ARG A 30 -0.39 65.51 21.16
C ARG A 30 -0.78 64.33 22.08
N GLY A 31 0.15 63.56 22.66
CA GLY A 31 1.62 63.52 22.68
C GLY A 31 2.05 62.09 23.08
N GLY A 32 3.24 61.56 22.76
CA GLY A 32 4.58 62.04 23.10
C GLY A 32 5.17 61.10 24.19
N GLN A 33 5.85 60.02 23.79
CA GLN A 33 7.31 59.79 23.96
C GLN A 33 7.87 59.82 25.40
N HIS A 34 8.47 58.68 25.80
CA HIS A 34 9.69 58.48 26.63
C HIS A 34 9.65 57.03 27.20
N LEU A 35 10.71 56.23 27.40
CA LEU A 35 12.17 56.37 27.37
C LEU A 35 12.79 54.95 27.38
N ARG A 36 14.03 54.81 26.91
CA ARG A 36 14.89 53.60 27.03
C ARG A 36 15.34 53.34 28.48
N HIS A 37 15.84 52.11 28.70
CA HIS A 37 16.51 51.51 29.88
C HIS A 37 15.60 50.72 30.85
N GLN A 38 15.80 49.39 30.92
CA GLN A 38 16.58 48.75 31.98
C GLN A 38 16.69 47.22 31.78
N LEU A 39 17.95 46.76 31.83
CA LEU A 39 18.36 45.39 32.10
C LEU A 39 18.23 45.11 33.61
N ALA A 40 18.07 43.82 33.93
CA ALA A 40 18.29 43.17 35.24
C ALA A 40 17.25 43.41 36.34
N SER A 41 16.44 42.38 36.64
CA SER A 41 16.48 41.64 37.92
C SER A 41 15.20 40.81 38.11
N ALA A 42 15.32 39.48 38.01
CA ALA A 42 14.48 38.54 38.76
C ALA A 42 15.12 37.13 38.73
N GLN A 43 16.37 37.04 39.19
CA GLN A 43 16.85 35.83 39.87
C GLN A 43 16.52 36.02 41.35
N ASP A 44 15.58 35.23 41.87
CA ASP A 44 15.62 34.59 43.20
C ASP A 44 14.21 34.13 43.62
N ARG A 45 13.89 32.89 43.26
CA ARG A 45 13.16 31.92 44.09
C ARG A 45 13.06 30.58 43.37
N ALA A 46 14.11 29.77 43.49
CA ALA A 46 14.04 28.29 43.53
C ALA A 46 15.48 27.73 43.59
N ARG A 47 16.10 27.78 44.78
CA ARG A 47 17.20 26.86 45.12
C ARG A 47 16.71 25.94 46.23
N HIS A 48 17.00 24.65 46.03
CA HIS A 48 16.92 23.51 46.94
C HIS A 48 15.67 22.62 46.87
N ALA A 49 15.60 21.82 45.81
CA ALA A 49 15.33 20.39 45.95
C ALA A 49 16.13 19.59 44.89
N GLY A 50 17.08 18.80 45.39
CA GLY A 50 17.76 17.63 44.81
C GLY A 50 17.86 17.43 43.30
N SER A 51 19.10 17.45 42.82
CA SER A 51 19.60 16.85 41.59
C SER A 51 19.06 15.44 41.31
N ARG A 52 18.43 15.27 40.15
CA ARG A 52 18.49 14.04 39.35
C ARG A 52 18.60 14.45 37.88
N ASP A 53 19.68 14.01 37.26
CA ASP A 53 19.93 14.15 35.83
C ASP A 53 18.76 13.57 35.03
N VAL A 54 18.14 14.41 34.21
CA VAL A 54 17.26 13.99 33.12
C VAL A 54 17.86 14.57 31.85
N ALA A 55 18.81 13.83 31.27
CA ALA A 55 19.16 13.97 29.87
C ALA A 55 17.93 13.55 29.06
N GLY A 56 17.22 14.53 28.50
CA GLY A 56 16.13 14.29 27.56
C GLY A 56 16.71 13.97 26.19
N ASP A 57 16.74 12.68 25.84
CA ASP A 57 16.98 12.19 24.49
C ASP A 57 15.80 12.61 23.59
N ALA A 58 16.00 13.66 22.79
CA ALA A 58 15.12 14.00 21.68
C ALA A 58 15.42 13.03 20.52
N ARG A 59 14.74 11.88 20.52
CA ARG A 59 14.77 10.93 19.41
C ARG A 59 13.96 11.48 18.23
N PHE A 60 14.65 11.94 17.20
CA PHE A 60 14.08 12.29 15.91
C PHE A 60 13.80 11.00 15.11
N GLY A 61 12.52 10.67 15.05
CA GLY A 61 11.96 9.57 14.27
C GLY A 61 10.47 9.50 14.57
N TRP A 62 9.64 9.28 13.55
CA TRP A 62 8.29 8.80 13.83
C TRP A 62 8.40 7.51 14.67
N PRO A 63 7.51 7.27 15.65
CA PRO A 63 7.77 6.28 16.69
C PRO A 63 7.61 4.86 16.14
N SER A 64 8.72 4.25 15.72
CA SER A 64 8.92 2.80 15.86
C SER A 64 9.27 2.52 17.32
N ALA A 65 8.26 2.35 18.17
CA ALA A 65 8.43 2.29 19.62
C ALA A 65 8.76 0.87 20.14
N HIS A 66 10.03 0.60 20.45
CA HIS A 66 10.47 -0.59 21.20
C HIS A 66 10.87 -0.28 22.67
N HIS A 67 10.18 -1.00 23.58
CA HIS A 67 10.54 -1.53 24.91
C HIS A 67 11.23 -0.69 26.01
N ILE A 68 10.54 -0.57 27.16
CA ILE A 68 11.14 -0.52 28.51
C ILE A 68 10.39 -1.49 29.44
N ARG A 69 11.14 -2.40 30.09
CA ARG A 69 10.69 -3.35 31.13
C ARG A 69 10.50 -2.65 32.47
N GLY A 70 9.49 -3.04 33.25
CA GLY A 70 9.32 -2.57 34.63
C GLY A 70 8.29 -3.32 35.47
N VAL A 71 8.73 -4.40 36.11
CA VAL A 71 8.47 -4.83 37.51
C VAL A 71 7.03 -5.02 38.03
N ARG A 72 6.80 -6.26 38.47
CA ARG A 72 5.70 -6.82 39.28
C ARG A 72 5.20 -5.93 40.43
N ARG A 73 3.88 -5.90 40.64
CA ARG A 73 3.26 -5.95 41.99
C ARG A 73 1.98 -6.80 41.99
N HIS A 74 1.98 -7.78 42.90
CA HIS A 74 0.84 -8.59 43.33
C HIS A 74 -0.18 -7.78 44.13
N ARG A 75 -1.48 -8.11 43.96
CA ARG A 75 -2.51 -8.31 45.01
C ARG A 75 -3.83 -8.70 44.31
N ARG A 76 -4.27 -9.96 44.40
CA ARG A 76 -5.24 -10.55 45.36
C ARG A 76 -6.63 -9.90 45.30
N GLY A 77 -7.64 -10.71 44.93
CA GLY A 77 -9.06 -10.41 45.06
C GLY A 77 -9.96 -11.34 44.24
N GLN A 78 -10.13 -12.59 44.67
CA GLN A 78 -11.27 -13.47 44.39
C GLN A 78 -12.33 -13.25 45.51
N PRO A 79 -13.51 -13.89 45.51
CA PRO A 79 -14.51 -14.11 44.45
C PRO A 79 -15.95 -13.86 45.00
N ASP A 80 -16.99 -13.96 44.18
CA ASP A 80 -18.29 -14.57 44.57
C ASP A 80 -19.20 -14.69 43.33
N SER A 81 -19.59 -15.92 42.93
CA SER A 81 -20.90 -16.57 43.17
C SER A 81 -22.06 -15.89 42.41
N SER A 82 -22.98 -16.55 41.74
CA SER A 82 -23.68 -17.80 42.04
C SER A 82 -24.54 -18.21 40.82
N VAL A 83 -24.75 -19.52 40.69
CA VAL A 83 -25.77 -20.17 39.83
C VAL A 83 -27.12 -20.13 40.59
N PRO A 84 -28.29 -20.18 39.93
CA PRO A 84 -28.98 -21.48 39.88
C PRO A 84 -29.84 -21.77 38.62
N CYS A 85 -29.69 -23.00 38.12
CA CYS A 85 -30.71 -24.01 37.79
C CYS A 85 -32.14 -23.63 37.34
N ARG A 86 -32.56 -24.24 36.21
CA ARG A 86 -33.79 -25.06 36.00
C ARG A 86 -33.61 -25.83 34.66
N ARG A 87 -33.50 -27.18 34.63
CA ARG A 87 -34.56 -28.22 34.51
C ARG A 87 -35.62 -27.92 33.44
N ARG A 88 -36.16 -28.84 32.63
CA ARG A 88 -35.90 -30.21 32.09
C ARG A 88 -37.18 -30.53 31.27
N ALA A 89 -37.11 -31.57 30.41
CA ALA A 89 -38.23 -32.37 29.87
C ALA A 89 -39.04 -31.77 28.70
N ASP A 90 -39.60 -32.52 27.74
CA ASP A 90 -39.48 -33.91 27.28
C ASP A 90 -40.38 -34.04 26.01
N ASP A 91 -39.91 -34.84 25.04
CA ASP A 91 -40.63 -35.87 24.25
C ASP A 91 -41.76 -35.61 23.20
N CYS A 92 -41.88 -36.62 22.31
CA CYS A 92 -42.91 -36.98 21.30
C CYS A 92 -42.84 -36.35 19.88
N GLN A 93 -43.30 -36.99 18.80
CA GLN A 93 -43.23 -38.36 18.22
C GLN A 93 -43.95 -38.27 16.85
N ARG A 94 -43.40 -38.96 15.82
CA ARG A 94 -44.05 -39.70 14.69
C ARG A 94 -45.02 -39.03 13.67
N GLY A 95 -44.81 -39.43 12.41
CA GLY A 95 -45.81 -39.59 11.32
C GLY A 95 -45.11 -39.62 9.95
N SER A 96 -44.72 -40.77 9.36
CA SER A 96 -45.44 -41.73 8.49
C SER A 96 -46.13 -41.17 7.23
N GLY A 97 -45.66 -41.60 6.05
CA GLY A 97 -46.37 -41.50 4.77
C GLY A 97 -45.65 -42.30 3.68
N ARG A 98 -46.29 -43.36 3.17
CA ARG A 98 -45.88 -44.23 2.05
C ARG A 98 -46.45 -43.66 0.73
N ASP A 99 -45.81 -43.95 -0.40
CA ASP A 99 -46.39 -44.74 -1.52
C ASP A 99 -45.57 -44.60 -2.81
N GLU A 100 -45.17 -45.76 -3.36
CA GLU A 100 -44.78 -46.05 -4.75
C GLU A 100 -45.94 -46.87 -5.37
N PRO A 101 -46.12 -46.90 -6.72
CA PRO A 101 -45.67 -48.11 -7.44
C PRO A 101 -45.34 -48.01 -8.96
N ASN A 102 -44.56 -49.01 -9.40
CA ASN A 102 -44.63 -49.82 -10.64
C ASN A 102 -43.87 -49.47 -11.95
N ARG A 103 -43.02 -50.44 -12.34
CA ARG A 103 -42.53 -50.82 -13.69
C ARG A 103 -43.50 -51.82 -14.37
N PRO A 104 -43.34 -52.13 -15.69
CA PRO A 104 -42.77 -53.45 -16.12
C PRO A 104 -41.87 -53.38 -17.40
N LEU A 105 -40.82 -54.23 -17.56
CA LEU A 105 -40.64 -55.44 -18.44
C LEU A 105 -40.79 -55.13 -19.97
N ASP A 106 -40.02 -55.62 -20.95
CA ASP A 106 -39.07 -56.75 -21.09
C ASP A 106 -38.47 -56.80 -22.53
N LEU A 107 -37.43 -57.64 -22.74
CA LEU A 107 -37.05 -58.41 -23.95
C LEU A 107 -36.11 -57.87 -25.08
N GLU A 108 -34.94 -58.55 -25.15
CA GLU A 108 -34.03 -58.91 -26.27
C GLU A 108 -34.73 -59.71 -27.41
N PRO A 109 -34.18 -59.87 -28.66
CA PRO A 109 -33.02 -60.77 -28.89
C PRO A 109 -32.09 -60.60 -30.14
N CYS A 110 -30.84 -61.09 -29.97
CA CYS A 110 -30.03 -62.01 -30.81
C CYS A 110 -29.53 -61.75 -32.26
N ARG A 111 -28.18 -61.92 -32.36
CA ARG A 111 -27.32 -62.71 -33.30
C ARG A 111 -27.10 -62.30 -34.77
N ALA A 112 -25.82 -62.23 -35.16
CA ALA A 112 -25.21 -63.17 -36.14
C ALA A 112 -23.66 -63.14 -36.12
N THR A 113 -23.08 -64.32 -36.29
CA THR A 113 -21.65 -64.68 -36.25
C THR A 113 -21.13 -64.91 -37.67
N VAL A 114 -19.87 -64.60 -37.97
CA VAL A 114 -19.11 -65.30 -39.04
C VAL A 114 -17.67 -65.55 -38.60
N PHE A 115 -17.26 -66.81 -38.78
CA PHE A 115 -15.95 -67.44 -38.54
C PHE A 115 -15.04 -67.34 -39.78
N VAL A 116 -13.75 -67.65 -39.61
CA VAL A 116 -12.79 -68.42 -40.46
C VAL A 116 -11.38 -67.83 -40.25
N SER A 117 -10.46 -68.50 -39.52
CA SER A 117 -9.42 -69.49 -39.95
C SER A 117 -8.32 -68.85 -40.84
N ARG A 118 -7.00 -69.12 -40.76
CA ARG A 118 -6.15 -70.17 -40.15
C ARG A 118 -4.67 -69.77 -40.41
N GLN A 119 -3.74 -70.36 -39.63
CA GLN A 119 -2.34 -70.73 -39.99
C GLN A 119 -1.32 -69.60 -40.27
N THR A 120 0.00 -69.68 -40.03
CA THR A 120 0.98 -70.64 -39.45
C THR A 120 2.34 -69.93 -39.40
N GLU A 121 3.20 -70.31 -38.45
CA GLU A 121 4.69 -70.44 -38.51
C GLU A 121 5.54 -69.24 -38.99
N GLY A 122 6.72 -68.90 -38.43
CA GLY A 122 7.67 -69.50 -37.50
C GLY A 122 9.00 -68.68 -37.57
N VAL A 123 10.09 -69.24 -37.00
CA VAL A 123 11.51 -68.80 -37.09
C VAL A 123 11.89 -67.67 -36.09
N GLU A 124 12.92 -67.70 -35.22
CA GLU A 124 14.21 -68.42 -35.06
C GLU A 124 14.62 -68.34 -33.55
N GLU A 125 14.90 -69.43 -32.82
CA GLU A 125 16.24 -70.03 -32.52
C GLU A 125 17.28 -69.10 -31.82
N ARG A 126 17.57 -69.29 -30.51
CA ARG A 126 18.81 -69.82 -29.88
C ARG A 126 19.12 -68.91 -28.66
N ILE A 127 19.71 -69.24 -27.50
CA ILE A 127 20.47 -70.37 -26.97
C ILE A 127 20.67 -70.15 -25.45
N LEU A 128 20.63 -71.25 -24.68
CA LEU A 128 21.29 -71.56 -23.40
C LEU A 128 21.06 -70.76 -22.08
N ARG A 129 20.43 -71.50 -21.15
CA ARG A 129 20.89 -71.87 -19.79
C ARG A 129 21.13 -70.78 -18.72
N ARG A 130 20.32 -70.84 -17.66
CA ARG A 130 20.80 -71.18 -16.28
C ARG A 130 19.64 -71.40 -15.27
N ARG A 131 19.54 -72.67 -14.83
CA ARG A 131 19.29 -73.20 -13.47
C ARG A 131 18.33 -72.49 -12.51
N THR A 132 17.20 -73.17 -12.31
CA THR A 132 16.49 -73.50 -11.05
C THR A 132 17.16 -73.18 -9.70
N GLN A 133 16.43 -72.48 -8.81
CA GLN A 133 16.30 -72.74 -7.36
C GLN A 133 14.89 -72.26 -6.91
N VAL A 134 13.94 -73.17 -6.66
CA VAL A 134 13.54 -73.79 -5.37
C VAL A 134 12.51 -72.97 -4.57
N LEU A 135 11.42 -73.68 -4.28
CA LEU A 135 10.23 -73.35 -3.49
C LEU A 135 10.49 -72.63 -2.15
N GLY A 136 9.54 -71.77 -1.79
CA GLY A 136 9.31 -71.36 -0.41
C GLY A 136 7.92 -70.76 -0.19
N ILE A 137 7.09 -71.53 0.53
CA ILE A 137 5.97 -71.08 1.38
C ILE A 137 4.59 -70.97 0.71
N ALA A 138 3.83 -72.06 0.87
CA ALA A 138 2.38 -72.03 0.99
C ALA A 138 1.98 -71.43 2.35
N ALA A 139 1.11 -70.42 2.33
CA ALA A 139 0.03 -70.17 3.31
C ALA A 139 -0.49 -68.75 3.13
N SER A 140 -1.60 -68.59 2.39
CA SER A 140 -2.66 -67.56 2.56
C SER A 140 -3.60 -67.58 1.34
N VAL A 141 -4.32 -68.69 1.14
CA VAL A 141 -5.51 -68.72 0.29
C VAL A 141 -6.71 -68.65 1.23
N ALA A 142 -7.01 -67.45 1.71
CA ALA A 142 -8.30 -67.09 2.31
C ALA A 142 -8.38 -65.56 2.35
N LEU A 143 -9.48 -65.01 1.83
CA LEU A 143 -9.81 -63.58 1.66
C LEU A 143 -9.15 -62.86 0.47
N LEU A 144 -9.49 -63.29 -0.75
CA LEU A 144 -9.63 -62.34 -1.86
C LEU A 144 -11.06 -61.76 -1.81
N CYS A 145 -11.33 -60.91 -0.82
CA CYS A 145 -12.46 -60.00 -0.92
C CYS A 145 -12.17 -59.07 -2.10
N LEU A 146 -13.08 -59.04 -3.07
CA LEU A 146 -13.18 -57.98 -4.07
C LEU A 146 -13.41 -56.66 -3.32
N ALA A 147 -12.33 -56.02 -2.87
CA ALA A 147 -12.34 -54.60 -2.55
C ALA A 147 -12.47 -53.87 -3.89
N LEU A 148 -13.72 -53.72 -4.35
CA LEU A 148 -14.03 -52.62 -5.26
C LEU A 148 -13.48 -51.36 -4.57
N PRO A 149 -12.64 -50.54 -5.22
CA PRO A 149 -12.27 -49.27 -4.65
C PRO A 149 -13.58 -48.52 -4.45
N ALA A 150 -13.99 -48.34 -3.19
CA ALA A 150 -15.09 -47.46 -2.86
C ALA A 150 -14.70 -46.10 -3.42
N SER A 151 -15.31 -45.71 -4.54
CA SER A 151 -15.20 -44.34 -5.03
C SER A 151 -15.77 -43.48 -3.91
N ALA A 152 -14.89 -42.84 -3.15
CA ALA A 152 -15.30 -41.89 -2.13
C ALA A 152 -16.26 -40.90 -2.80
N ALA A 153 -17.43 -40.68 -2.19
CA ALA A 153 -18.36 -39.68 -2.69
C ALA A 153 -17.58 -38.37 -2.91
N PRO A 154 -17.77 -37.68 -4.06
CA PRO A 154 -17.02 -36.47 -4.35
C PRO A 154 -17.20 -35.50 -3.18
N SER A 155 -16.08 -34.99 -2.66
CA SER A 155 -16.10 -34.07 -1.53
C SER A 155 -17.05 -32.90 -1.83
N THR A 156 -17.98 -32.64 -0.92
CA THR A 156 -18.92 -31.52 -1.04
C THR A 156 -18.24 -30.17 -0.80
N LYS A 157 -16.98 -30.18 -0.33
CA LYS A 157 -16.15 -29.00 -0.13
C LYS A 157 -14.83 -29.12 -0.90
N ALA A 158 -14.31 -27.99 -1.37
CA ALA A 158 -12.99 -27.83 -1.96
C ALA A 158 -12.13 -26.93 -1.06
N THR A 159 -10.90 -27.36 -0.79
CA THR A 159 -9.96 -26.64 0.06
C THR A 159 -9.30 -25.51 -0.72
N LEU A 160 -9.26 -24.31 -0.15
CA LEU A 160 -8.45 -23.19 -0.59
C LEU A 160 -7.12 -23.22 0.17
N ALA A 161 -6.06 -23.62 -0.52
CA ALA A 161 -4.73 -23.71 0.08
C ALA A 161 -4.14 -22.33 0.37
N GLY A 162 -3.37 -22.22 1.45
CA GLY A 162 -2.63 -20.99 1.80
C GLY A 162 -3.46 -19.96 2.55
N SER A 163 -4.66 -20.29 3.02
CA SER A 163 -5.52 -19.38 3.80
C SER A 163 -5.14 -19.28 5.29
N VAL A 164 -4.03 -19.90 5.70
CA VAL A 164 -3.48 -19.79 7.06
C VAL A 164 -2.15 -19.02 6.98
N PRO A 165 -2.02 -17.87 7.65
CA PRO A 165 -0.77 -17.15 7.73
C PRO A 165 0.35 -17.97 8.39
N SER A 166 1.59 -17.76 7.97
CA SER A 166 2.76 -18.49 8.46
C SER A 166 3.02 -18.33 9.97
N TRP A 167 2.50 -17.26 10.58
CA TRP A 167 2.58 -16.98 12.00
C TRP A 167 1.53 -17.74 12.84
N ALA A 168 0.48 -18.30 12.22
CA ALA A 168 -0.61 -19.02 12.91
C ALA A 168 -0.24 -20.49 13.21
N LYS A 169 0.90 -20.68 13.88
CA LYS A 169 1.47 -21.99 14.23
C LYS A 169 1.27 -22.35 15.70
N SER A 170 1.39 -23.63 16.04
CA SER A 170 1.21 -24.15 17.41
C SER A 170 2.05 -23.41 18.46
N ALA A 171 3.29 -23.02 18.11
CA ALA A 171 4.17 -22.26 19.00
C ALA A 171 3.60 -20.89 19.42
N ASN A 172 2.73 -20.30 18.60
CA ASN A 172 2.13 -19.00 18.86
C ASN A 172 0.71 -19.10 19.45
N PHE A 173 0.09 -20.28 19.46
CA PHE A 173 -1.30 -20.47 19.86
C PHE A 173 -1.55 -20.12 21.34
N LYS A 174 -2.65 -19.39 21.62
CA LYS A 174 -3.07 -18.96 22.96
C LYS A 174 -4.40 -19.55 23.41
N GLY A 175 -5.26 -19.95 22.48
CA GLY A 175 -6.57 -20.49 22.76
C GLY A 175 -7.51 -20.31 21.57
N SER A 176 -8.72 -20.82 21.68
CA SER A 176 -9.75 -20.62 20.65
C SER A 176 -10.19 -19.16 20.61
N ALA A 177 -10.46 -18.65 19.41
CA ALA A 177 -11.19 -17.39 19.25
C ALA A 177 -12.62 -17.53 19.76
N ALA A 178 -13.23 -16.44 20.25
CA ALA A 178 -14.59 -16.51 20.74
C ALA A 178 -15.57 -16.59 19.55
N GLY A 179 -16.46 -17.58 19.59
CA GLY A 179 -17.40 -17.85 18.51
C GLY A 179 -18.35 -16.71 18.15
N THR A 180 -18.61 -15.82 19.11
CA THR A 180 -19.44 -14.63 18.98
C THR A 180 -18.69 -13.40 18.44
N ASP A 181 -17.37 -13.47 18.28
CA ASP A 181 -16.60 -12.35 17.76
C ASP A 181 -17.03 -12.04 16.32
N SER A 182 -17.14 -10.75 16.00
CA SER A 182 -17.50 -10.28 14.67
C SER A 182 -16.36 -10.57 13.68
N ILE A 183 -16.73 -10.92 12.46
CA ILE A 183 -15.81 -11.11 11.35
C ILE A 183 -16.41 -10.51 10.07
N GLY A 184 -15.64 -9.65 9.42
CA GLY A 184 -15.96 -9.10 8.11
C GLY A 184 -14.91 -9.60 7.12
N PHE A 185 -15.35 -10.13 5.98
CA PHE A 185 -14.46 -10.72 5.00
C PHE A 185 -14.99 -10.51 3.58
N ARG A 186 -14.12 -10.75 2.60
CA ARG A 186 -14.43 -10.73 1.18
C ARG A 186 -14.09 -12.08 0.56
N VAL A 187 -15.05 -12.66 -0.14
CA VAL A 187 -14.81 -13.83 -1.01
C VAL A 187 -14.55 -13.30 -2.41
N TYR A 188 -13.31 -13.43 -2.88
CA TYR A 188 -12.90 -12.98 -4.21
C TYR A 188 -13.18 -14.04 -5.27
N LEU A 189 -13.58 -13.58 -6.43
CA LEU A 189 -13.86 -14.37 -7.61
C LEU A 189 -12.80 -14.03 -8.67
N GLY A 190 -12.19 -15.03 -9.30
CA GLY A 190 -11.19 -14.78 -10.33
C GLY A 190 -11.81 -14.30 -11.65
N TRP A 191 -11.06 -13.51 -12.42
CA TRP A 191 -11.46 -13.16 -13.80
C TRP A 191 -11.74 -14.41 -14.64
N GLN A 192 -12.83 -14.37 -15.40
CA GLN A 192 -13.08 -15.32 -16.48
C GLN A 192 -11.97 -15.17 -17.52
N ASN A 193 -11.38 -16.28 -17.96
CA ASN A 193 -10.26 -16.29 -18.89
C ASN A 193 -9.09 -15.39 -18.43
N SER A 194 -8.64 -15.56 -17.18
CA SER A 194 -7.61 -14.71 -16.57
C SER A 194 -6.35 -14.51 -17.44
N SER A 195 -5.90 -15.54 -18.16
CA SER A 195 -4.77 -15.45 -19.09
C SER A 195 -5.04 -14.49 -20.27
N GLN A 196 -6.29 -14.40 -20.74
CA GLN A 196 -6.69 -13.46 -21.79
C GLN A 196 -6.83 -12.04 -21.26
N ALA A 197 -7.29 -11.87 -20.02
CA ALA A 197 -7.30 -10.55 -19.35
C ALA A 197 -5.87 -10.01 -19.23
N GLU A 198 -4.93 -10.86 -18.79
CA GLU A 198 -3.51 -10.52 -18.68
C GLU A 198 -2.87 -10.24 -20.07
N ALA A 199 -3.16 -11.07 -21.08
CA ALA A 199 -2.70 -10.85 -22.44
C ALA A 199 -3.22 -9.52 -23.03
N THR A 200 -4.47 -9.15 -22.70
CA THR A 200 -5.06 -7.86 -23.11
C THR A 200 -4.34 -6.71 -22.43
N ALA A 201 -4.14 -6.78 -21.09
CA ALA A 201 -3.38 -5.80 -20.34
C ALA A 201 -1.97 -5.59 -20.90
N LYS A 202 -1.28 -6.68 -21.23
CA LYS A 202 0.02 -6.63 -21.92
C LYS A 202 -0.09 -5.93 -23.27
N ALA A 203 -1.03 -6.36 -24.12
CA ALA A 203 -1.16 -5.86 -25.49
C ALA A 203 -1.46 -4.36 -25.56
N VAL A 204 -2.20 -3.79 -24.60
CA VAL A 204 -2.48 -2.35 -24.56
C VAL A 204 -1.36 -1.53 -23.91
N SER A 205 -0.46 -2.18 -23.17
CA SER A 205 0.63 -1.51 -22.45
C SER A 205 1.99 -1.61 -23.15
N ASP A 206 2.19 -2.57 -24.06
CA ASP A 206 3.44 -2.75 -24.80
C ASP A 206 3.59 -1.73 -25.95
N PRO A 207 4.59 -0.82 -25.92
CA PRO A 207 4.82 0.15 -26.98
C PRO A 207 5.08 -0.46 -28.37
N LYS A 208 5.42 -1.75 -28.43
CA LYS A 208 5.66 -2.49 -29.68
C LYS A 208 4.38 -3.16 -30.22
N SER A 209 3.30 -3.16 -29.46
CA SER A 209 2.01 -3.75 -29.84
C SER A 209 1.19 -2.79 -30.70
N ALA A 210 0.47 -3.34 -31.69
CA ALA A 210 -0.51 -2.57 -32.46
C ALA A 210 -1.70 -2.09 -31.62
N SER A 211 -1.94 -2.72 -30.46
CA SER A 211 -2.99 -2.32 -29.51
C SER A 211 -2.50 -1.31 -28.47
N TYR A 212 -1.26 -0.84 -28.55
CA TYR A 212 -0.69 0.08 -27.57
C TYR A 212 -1.59 1.32 -27.40
N ARG A 213 -1.96 1.62 -26.15
CA ARG A 213 -2.87 2.71 -25.76
C ARG A 213 -4.29 2.63 -26.33
N HIS A 214 -4.68 1.49 -26.90
CA HIS A 214 -6.06 1.16 -27.26
C HIS A 214 -6.74 0.39 -26.12
N PHE A 215 -6.93 1.08 -25.00
CA PHE A 215 -7.47 0.51 -23.76
C PHE A 215 -8.94 0.09 -23.89
N LEU A 216 -9.34 -0.90 -23.08
CA LEU A 216 -10.75 -1.21 -22.88
C LEU A 216 -11.39 -0.16 -21.97
N THR A 217 -12.68 0.11 -22.17
CA THR A 217 -13.50 0.72 -21.13
C THR A 217 -13.74 -0.27 -19.99
N SER A 218 -14.01 0.20 -18.76
CA SER A 218 -14.37 -0.69 -17.65
C SER A 218 -15.59 -1.56 -17.97
N GLN A 219 -16.55 -1.06 -18.75
CA GLN A 219 -17.69 -1.85 -19.21
C GLN A 219 -17.26 -3.01 -20.14
N GLN A 220 -16.37 -2.75 -21.11
CA GLN A 220 -15.87 -3.78 -22.01
C GLN A 220 -15.06 -4.84 -21.25
N PHE A 221 -14.21 -4.42 -20.30
CA PHE A 221 -13.48 -5.36 -19.45
C PHE A 221 -14.44 -6.27 -18.68
N ARG A 222 -15.46 -5.69 -18.03
CA ARG A 222 -16.47 -6.47 -17.30
C ARG A 222 -17.21 -7.46 -18.19
N GLN A 223 -17.62 -7.04 -19.38
CA GLN A 223 -18.32 -7.92 -20.32
C GLN A 223 -17.47 -9.12 -20.77
N GLN A 224 -16.14 -8.95 -20.84
CA GLN A 224 -15.23 -9.98 -21.33
C GLN A 224 -14.69 -10.89 -20.22
N PHE A 225 -14.40 -10.32 -19.05
CA PHE A 225 -13.57 -10.98 -18.03
C PHE A 225 -14.15 -11.00 -16.62
N ALA A 226 -15.15 -10.16 -16.29
CA ALA A 226 -15.72 -10.19 -14.93
C ALA A 226 -16.49 -11.51 -14.68
N PRO A 227 -16.50 -12.04 -13.45
CA PRO A 227 -17.37 -13.14 -13.06
C PRO A 227 -18.83 -12.84 -13.41
N SER A 228 -19.57 -13.87 -13.82
CA SER A 228 -20.99 -13.72 -14.16
C SER A 228 -21.83 -13.39 -12.92
N GLN A 229 -22.98 -12.74 -13.12
CA GLN A 229 -23.91 -12.47 -12.03
C GLN A 229 -24.42 -13.76 -11.36
N ALA A 230 -24.50 -14.87 -12.12
CA ALA A 230 -24.88 -16.17 -11.60
C ALA A 230 -23.84 -16.72 -10.62
N GLN A 231 -22.54 -16.55 -10.92
CA GLN A 231 -21.44 -16.94 -10.04
C GLN A 231 -21.43 -16.12 -8.75
N VAL A 232 -21.55 -14.80 -8.86
CA VAL A 232 -21.71 -13.91 -7.69
C VAL A 232 -22.94 -14.30 -6.87
N GLY A 233 -24.07 -14.55 -7.54
CA GLY A 233 -25.32 -14.97 -6.90
C GLY A 233 -25.16 -16.29 -6.14
N ALA A 234 -24.42 -17.26 -6.70
CA ALA A 234 -24.13 -18.52 -6.04
C ALA A 234 -23.30 -18.33 -4.75
N VAL A 235 -22.27 -17.49 -4.80
CA VAL A 235 -21.46 -17.13 -3.61
C VAL A 235 -22.33 -16.41 -2.58
N ALA A 236 -23.07 -15.37 -2.97
CA ALA A 236 -23.92 -14.60 -2.06
C ALA A 236 -25.02 -15.45 -1.43
N ASN A 237 -25.65 -16.35 -2.18
CA ASN A 237 -26.67 -17.27 -1.65
C ASN A 237 -26.09 -18.29 -0.69
N TRP A 238 -24.90 -18.83 -0.99
CA TRP A 238 -24.18 -19.71 -0.06
C TRP A 238 -23.87 -18.97 1.26
N LEU A 239 -23.33 -17.75 1.18
CA LEU A 239 -23.02 -16.95 2.37
C LEU A 239 -24.28 -16.65 3.21
N ARG A 240 -25.39 -16.26 2.58
CA ARG A 240 -26.67 -16.06 3.29
C ARG A 240 -27.18 -17.36 3.93
N SER A 241 -27.06 -18.50 3.23
CA SER A 241 -27.46 -19.80 3.78
C SER A 241 -26.61 -20.23 4.98
N ALA A 242 -25.38 -19.75 5.06
CA ALA A 242 -24.49 -19.92 6.20
C ALA A 242 -24.71 -18.89 7.33
N GLY A 243 -25.69 -17.99 7.18
CA GLY A 243 -26.08 -17.02 8.19
C GLY A 243 -25.36 -15.68 8.14
N PHE A 244 -24.55 -15.42 7.09
CA PHE A 244 -23.88 -14.14 6.92
C PHE A 244 -24.80 -13.07 6.33
N SER A 245 -24.53 -11.82 6.70
CA SER A 245 -25.03 -10.64 5.98
C SER A 245 -24.15 -10.41 4.75
N VAL A 246 -24.75 -10.24 3.57
CA VAL A 246 -24.02 -9.83 2.35
C VAL A 246 -24.11 -8.32 2.25
N VAL A 247 -22.96 -7.66 2.27
CA VAL A 247 -22.81 -6.22 2.50
C VAL A 247 -22.72 -5.48 1.18
N TYR A 248 -21.86 -5.97 0.28
CA TYR A 248 -21.61 -5.32 -1.00
C TYR A 248 -21.06 -6.30 -2.04
N THR A 249 -21.29 -5.96 -3.30
CA THR A 249 -20.68 -6.61 -4.47
C THR A 249 -20.35 -5.49 -5.48
N PRO A 250 -19.10 -5.35 -5.95
CA PRO A 250 -18.70 -4.36 -6.93
C PRO A 250 -19.26 -4.68 -8.32
N MET A 251 -19.28 -3.70 -9.23
CA MET A 251 -19.86 -3.90 -10.56
C MET A 251 -19.02 -4.83 -11.43
N ASN A 252 -17.71 -4.91 -11.19
CA ASN A 252 -16.83 -5.90 -11.80
C ASN A 252 -16.97 -7.30 -11.21
N ASN A 253 -17.90 -7.52 -10.27
CA ASN A 253 -18.18 -8.83 -9.69
C ASN A 253 -16.96 -9.52 -9.06
N HIS A 254 -15.91 -8.75 -8.73
CA HIS A 254 -14.62 -9.28 -8.27
C HIS A 254 -14.68 -9.91 -6.88
N TYR A 255 -15.63 -9.48 -6.04
CA TYR A 255 -15.81 -10.07 -4.72
C TYR A 255 -17.25 -9.99 -4.21
N VAL A 256 -17.56 -10.81 -3.22
CA VAL A 256 -18.74 -10.66 -2.36
C VAL A 256 -18.26 -10.36 -0.95
N SER A 257 -18.59 -9.17 -0.44
CA SER A 257 -18.30 -8.77 0.94
C SER A 257 -19.41 -9.26 1.86
N ALA A 258 -19.03 -9.85 2.99
CA ALA A 258 -19.96 -10.41 3.94
C ALA A 258 -19.45 -10.32 5.38
N GLU A 259 -20.41 -10.37 6.30
CA GLU A 259 -20.18 -10.25 7.74
C GLU A 259 -20.98 -11.28 8.52
N GLY A 260 -20.41 -11.67 9.65
CA GLY A 260 -21.06 -12.54 10.63
C GLY A 260 -20.18 -12.77 11.84
N THR A 261 -20.25 -13.98 12.39
CA THR A 261 -19.47 -14.37 13.56
C THR A 261 -18.40 -15.42 13.25
N VAL A 262 -17.44 -15.56 14.14
CA VAL A 262 -16.42 -16.61 14.08
C VAL A 262 -17.03 -18.02 14.01
N ASP A 263 -18.11 -18.30 14.74
CA ASP A 263 -18.80 -19.60 14.69
C ASP A 263 -19.41 -19.87 13.30
N GLN A 264 -20.03 -18.85 12.69
CA GLN A 264 -20.55 -18.96 11.33
C GLN A 264 -19.41 -19.20 10.33
N ALA A 265 -18.30 -18.48 10.47
CA ALA A 265 -17.10 -18.67 9.64
C ALA A 265 -16.50 -20.06 9.81
N ALA A 266 -16.37 -20.56 11.03
CA ALA A 266 -15.86 -21.91 11.31
C ALA A 266 -16.69 -22.98 10.59
N ALA A 267 -18.03 -22.90 10.72
CA ALA A 267 -18.94 -23.85 10.09
C ALA A 267 -18.92 -23.78 8.55
N ALA A 268 -19.02 -22.57 7.99
CA ALA A 268 -19.05 -22.35 6.55
C ALA A 268 -17.75 -22.81 5.89
N PHE A 269 -16.63 -22.33 6.42
CA PHE A 269 -15.31 -22.55 5.84
C PHE A 269 -14.65 -23.87 6.27
N GLY A 270 -15.26 -24.64 7.16
CA GLY A 270 -14.74 -25.95 7.56
C GLY A 270 -13.39 -25.87 8.28
N THR A 271 -13.24 -24.89 9.18
CA THR A 271 -12.03 -24.68 9.98
C THR A 271 -12.42 -24.32 11.42
N THR A 272 -11.43 -24.17 12.29
CA THR A 272 -11.58 -23.56 13.62
C THR A 272 -10.73 -22.30 13.68
N PHE A 273 -11.07 -21.37 14.56
CA PHE A 273 -10.31 -20.12 14.72
C PHE A 273 -9.55 -20.13 16.04
N GLY A 274 -8.26 -19.77 15.95
CA GLY A 274 -7.37 -19.63 17.09
C GLY A 274 -6.96 -18.18 17.30
N MET A 275 -6.60 -17.86 18.54
CA MET A 275 -5.86 -16.66 18.90
C MET A 275 -4.37 -17.00 19.02
N TYR A 276 -3.50 -16.17 18.46
CA TYR A 276 -2.06 -16.40 18.38
C TYR A 276 -1.30 -15.16 18.86
N ALA A 277 -0.24 -15.36 19.65
CA ALA A 277 0.66 -14.28 20.03
C ALA A 277 1.76 -14.09 18.99
N VAL A 278 1.80 -12.92 18.38
CA VAL A 278 2.75 -12.57 17.32
C VAL A 278 3.15 -11.10 17.50
N SER A 279 4.44 -10.81 17.53
CA SER A 279 4.97 -9.43 17.63
C SER A 279 4.37 -8.58 18.77
N GLY A 280 4.03 -9.21 19.90
CA GLY A 280 3.41 -8.54 21.05
C GLY A 280 1.89 -8.35 20.96
N LEU A 281 1.28 -8.71 19.82
CA LEU A 281 -0.16 -8.70 19.59
C LEU A 281 -0.77 -10.08 19.85
N THR A 282 -2.09 -10.12 20.02
CA THR A 282 -2.90 -11.35 20.04
C THR A 282 -3.87 -11.31 18.86
N LEU A 283 -3.64 -12.16 17.87
CA LEU A 283 -4.27 -12.11 16.54
C LEU A 283 -5.12 -13.34 16.27
N ARG A 284 -6.28 -13.17 15.66
CA ARG A 284 -7.13 -14.26 15.20
C ARG A 284 -6.66 -14.79 13.85
N SER A 285 -6.76 -16.10 13.64
CA SER A 285 -6.59 -16.74 12.32
C SER A 285 -7.41 -18.03 12.22
N PRO A 286 -7.82 -18.46 11.01
CA PRO A 286 -8.10 -19.86 10.73
C PRO A 286 -6.94 -20.75 11.20
N SER A 287 -7.27 -21.92 11.76
CA SER A 287 -6.29 -22.89 12.26
C SER A 287 -5.87 -23.92 11.20
N SER A 288 -6.59 -23.94 10.07
CA SER A 288 -6.33 -24.81 8.92
C SER A 288 -6.76 -24.09 7.64
N ASN A 289 -6.31 -24.58 6.49
CA ASN A 289 -6.81 -24.10 5.21
C ASN A 289 -8.34 -24.14 5.19
N VAL A 290 -8.93 -23.07 4.68
CA VAL A 290 -10.39 -22.93 4.57
C VAL A 290 -10.90 -23.75 3.40
N SER A 291 -12.20 -24.01 3.38
CA SER A 291 -12.87 -24.74 2.33
C SER A 291 -14.16 -24.05 1.91
N VAL A 292 -14.49 -24.14 0.64
CA VAL A 292 -15.74 -23.62 0.06
C VAL A 292 -16.54 -24.78 -0.55
N PRO A 293 -17.85 -24.65 -0.82
CA PRO A 293 -18.59 -25.64 -1.59
C PRO A 293 -17.85 -26.00 -2.89
N SER A 294 -17.79 -27.29 -3.23
CA SER A 294 -17.06 -27.75 -4.42
C SER A 294 -17.57 -27.16 -5.73
N SER A 295 -18.86 -26.77 -5.78
CA SER A 295 -19.46 -26.01 -6.89
C SER A 295 -18.87 -24.61 -7.09
N LEU A 296 -18.23 -24.03 -6.08
CA LEU A 296 -17.63 -22.69 -6.12
C LEU A 296 -16.10 -22.74 -6.33
N ALA A 297 -15.48 -23.92 -6.27
CA ALA A 297 -14.03 -24.08 -6.28
C ALA A 297 -13.34 -23.50 -7.52
N GLY A 298 -13.99 -23.58 -8.69
CA GLY A 298 -13.47 -23.01 -9.95
C GLY A 298 -13.73 -21.50 -10.12
N THR A 299 -14.46 -20.88 -9.19
CA THR A 299 -14.84 -19.46 -9.23
C THR A 299 -14.12 -18.65 -8.16
N VAL A 300 -14.04 -19.17 -6.93
CA VAL A 300 -13.43 -18.46 -5.80
C VAL A 300 -11.91 -18.49 -5.90
N SER A 301 -11.28 -17.32 -5.92
CA SER A 301 -9.82 -17.15 -6.01
C SER A 301 -9.16 -16.96 -4.65
N GLY A 302 -9.90 -16.53 -3.63
CA GLY A 302 -9.39 -16.33 -2.29
C GLY A 302 -10.43 -15.78 -1.33
N VAL A 303 -10.11 -15.79 -0.04
CA VAL A 303 -10.90 -15.16 1.02
C VAL A 303 -9.98 -14.31 1.88
N VAL A 304 -10.34 -13.05 2.08
CA VAL A 304 -9.55 -12.05 2.82
C VAL A 304 -10.39 -11.50 3.98
N GLY A 305 -9.76 -11.24 5.13
CA GLY A 305 -10.42 -10.70 6.32
C GLY A 305 -10.81 -11.76 7.38
N LEU A 306 -10.54 -13.04 7.12
CA LEU A 306 -10.76 -14.09 8.12
C LEU A 306 -9.71 -14.07 9.25
N ASP A 307 -8.49 -13.64 8.94
CA ASP A 307 -7.39 -13.49 9.88
C ASP A 307 -7.06 -12.01 10.14
N ASP A 308 -6.35 -11.75 11.22
CA ASP A 308 -5.97 -10.41 11.66
C ASP A 308 -4.54 -10.02 11.19
N SER A 309 -4.02 -10.58 10.09
CA SER A 309 -2.65 -10.26 9.61
C SER A 309 -2.45 -8.78 9.33
N ALA A 310 -3.49 -8.05 8.94
CA ALA A 310 -3.44 -6.60 8.74
C ALA A 310 -2.93 -5.84 9.98
N GLN A 311 -3.12 -6.40 11.19
CA GLN A 311 -2.61 -5.79 12.41
C GLN A 311 -1.09 -5.83 12.56
N LEU A 312 -0.39 -6.74 11.87
CA LEU A 312 1.07 -6.90 12.01
C LEU A 312 1.87 -5.78 11.34
N VAL A 313 1.23 -5.03 10.45
CA VAL A 313 1.87 -3.92 9.74
C VAL A 313 1.80 -2.63 10.57
N PHE A 314 0.87 -2.53 11.54
CA PHE A 314 0.65 -1.31 12.32
C PHE A 314 0.52 -1.58 13.82
N ASN A 315 1.60 -1.26 14.54
CA ASN A 315 1.73 -1.52 15.97
C ASN A 315 1.28 -0.34 16.85
N ASN A 316 1.09 0.85 16.26
CA ASN A 316 0.68 2.06 16.97
C ASN A 316 -0.83 2.25 16.82
N LYS A 317 -1.54 2.03 17.92
CA LYS A 317 -3.01 1.97 17.96
C LYS A 317 -3.51 2.92 19.07
N ALA A 318 -4.32 3.92 18.72
CA ALA A 318 -4.92 4.87 19.65
C ALA A 318 -6.42 5.10 19.34
N ASN A 319 -7.31 4.52 20.16
CA ASN A 319 -8.76 4.70 19.98
C ASN A 319 -9.13 6.17 20.10
N ASP A 320 -9.42 6.84 18.98
CA ASP A 320 -9.98 8.17 18.99
C ASP A 320 -11.22 8.26 18.08
N PRO A 321 -12.43 8.26 18.66
CA PRO A 321 -13.67 8.36 17.88
C PRO A 321 -13.89 9.76 17.28
N THR A 322 -13.09 10.74 17.68
CA THR A 322 -13.20 12.13 17.21
C THR A 322 -12.12 12.52 16.21
N ALA A 323 -11.07 11.69 16.06
CA ALA A 323 -9.94 11.91 15.16
C ALA A 323 -9.44 13.38 15.21
N PRO A 324 -9.03 13.89 16.38
CA PRO A 324 -8.57 15.26 16.51
C PRO A 324 -7.25 15.45 15.74
N PRO A 325 -6.88 16.68 15.38
CA PRO A 325 -5.59 16.96 14.77
C PRO A 325 -4.41 16.37 15.55
N SER A 326 -3.46 15.76 14.84
CA SER A 326 -2.28 15.12 15.44
C SER A 326 -1.41 16.10 16.22
N ALA A 327 -0.55 15.56 17.10
CA ALA A 327 0.40 16.38 17.84
C ALA A 327 1.33 17.12 16.86
N ALA A 328 1.59 18.40 17.13
CA ALA A 328 2.34 19.26 16.24
C ALA A 328 3.80 18.79 16.09
N PHE A 329 4.24 18.67 14.85
CA PHE A 329 5.63 18.54 14.44
C PHE A 329 6.11 19.87 13.86
N VAL A 330 7.27 20.34 14.32
CA VAL A 330 7.86 21.61 13.89
C VAL A 330 9.30 21.36 13.46
N SER A 331 9.66 21.85 12.28
CA SER A 331 11.03 21.75 11.80
C SER A 331 11.96 22.64 12.63
N ALA A 332 13.14 22.13 12.98
CA ALA A 332 14.13 22.88 13.74
C ALA A 332 14.73 24.02 12.89
N HIS A 333 14.98 25.17 13.53
CA HIS A 333 15.66 26.32 12.94
C HIS A 333 17.05 26.55 13.59
N PRO A 334 18.01 27.15 12.86
CA PRO A 334 17.92 27.60 11.47
C PRO A 334 17.89 26.42 10.48
N CYS A 335 17.22 26.62 9.34
CA CYS A 335 17.14 25.66 8.24
C CYS A 335 17.24 26.42 6.91
N SER A 336 17.65 25.73 5.85
CA SER A 336 17.90 26.33 4.54
C SER A 336 16.63 26.40 3.68
N SER A 337 16.50 27.43 2.85
CA SER A 337 15.44 27.54 1.83
C SER A 337 15.78 26.73 0.58
N TYR A 338 17.07 26.56 0.29
CA TYR A 338 17.60 25.72 -0.78
C TYR A 338 18.88 25.01 -0.33
N TRP A 339 19.33 24.03 -1.09
CA TRP A 339 20.51 23.24 -0.78
C TRP A 339 21.75 24.10 -0.52
N ASN A 340 22.36 23.92 0.64
CA ASN A 340 23.58 24.61 1.07
C ASN A 340 23.46 26.16 1.11
N GLU A 341 22.27 26.71 1.40
CA GLU A 341 22.12 28.14 1.73
C GLU A 341 22.82 28.48 3.04
N PHE A 342 22.54 27.68 4.09
CA PHE A 342 23.25 27.72 5.36
C PHE A 342 24.05 26.45 5.56
N ASP A 343 25.10 26.57 6.34
CA ASP A 343 25.97 25.48 6.75
C ASP A 343 26.31 25.57 8.24
N THR A 344 27.09 24.64 8.76
CA THR A 344 27.55 24.61 10.15
C THR A 344 28.26 25.89 10.63
N THR A 345 28.82 26.71 9.73
CA THR A 345 29.44 28.01 10.09
C THR A 345 28.41 29.10 10.36
N SER A 346 27.16 28.88 9.93
CA SER A 346 26.03 29.78 10.20
C SER A 346 25.49 29.63 11.63
N LEU A 347 25.96 28.63 12.40
CA LEU A 347 25.50 28.36 13.75
C LEU A 347 26.29 29.16 14.79
N SER A 348 25.60 29.62 15.83
CA SER A 348 26.23 30.29 16.99
C SER A 348 26.88 29.31 17.99
N VAL A 349 26.70 28.01 17.78
CA VAL A 349 27.25 26.94 18.63
C VAL A 349 28.40 26.24 17.90
N PRO A 350 29.56 26.02 18.54
CA PRO A 350 30.63 25.23 17.94
C PRO A 350 30.17 23.78 17.71
N ILE A 351 30.41 23.27 16.50
CA ILE A 351 30.15 21.86 16.16
C ILE A 351 31.48 21.20 15.77
N THR A 352 31.70 19.99 16.26
CA THR A 352 32.80 19.12 15.82
C THR A 352 32.37 18.31 14.60
N ASN A 353 33.31 17.95 13.72
CA ASN A 353 32.98 17.06 12.60
C ASN A 353 32.46 15.70 13.12
N PRO A 354 31.40 15.16 12.52
CA PRO A 354 31.14 13.73 12.63
C PRO A 354 32.37 12.96 12.10
N PRO A 355 32.71 11.79 12.66
CA PRO A 355 33.85 11.00 12.19
C PRO A 355 33.80 10.77 10.67
N GLY A 356 34.88 11.12 9.98
CA GLY A 356 35.02 10.93 8.52
C GLY A 356 34.62 12.13 7.65
N TYR A 357 34.18 13.26 8.23
CA TYR A 357 33.75 14.44 7.47
C TYR A 357 34.57 15.68 7.79
N THR A 358 34.53 16.65 6.87
CA THR A 358 35.17 17.96 7.02
C THR A 358 34.13 19.08 6.89
N LEU A 359 34.10 20.00 7.86
CA LEU A 359 33.32 21.24 7.77
C LEU A 359 33.71 22.08 6.54
N PRO A 360 32.79 22.93 6.05
CA PRO A 360 31.41 23.11 6.52
C PRO A 360 30.44 22.04 5.98
N LEU A 361 29.45 21.66 6.78
CA LEU A 361 28.37 20.76 6.36
C LEU A 361 27.08 21.56 6.10
N PRO A 362 26.34 21.28 5.01
CA PRO A 362 25.09 21.98 4.70
C PRO A 362 24.04 21.77 5.79
N LEU A 363 23.30 22.80 6.18
CA LEU A 363 22.13 22.62 7.05
C LEU A 363 20.93 22.12 6.24
N ALA A 364 20.12 21.29 6.89
CA ALA A 364 18.92 20.73 6.29
C ALA A 364 17.94 21.82 5.80
N PRO A 365 17.26 21.61 4.66
CA PRO A 365 16.21 22.51 4.23
C PRO A 365 15.02 22.55 5.21
N CYS A 366 14.30 23.68 5.26
CA CYS A 366 13.03 23.79 5.96
C CYS A 366 11.92 22.96 5.29
N GLY A 367 12.12 22.65 4.01
CA GLY A 367 11.25 21.88 3.14
C GLY A 367 11.24 22.50 1.75
N TYR A 368 11.28 21.70 0.67
CA TYR A 368 11.19 22.24 -0.68
C TYR A 368 9.75 22.59 -1.06
N LEU A 369 9.62 23.66 -1.83
CA LEU A 369 8.37 24.16 -2.39
C LEU A 369 8.02 23.47 -3.71
N PRO A 370 6.74 23.52 -4.14
CA PRO A 370 6.30 23.00 -5.44
C PRO A 370 7.13 23.53 -6.61
N SER A 371 7.41 24.84 -6.63
CA SER A 371 8.20 25.47 -7.70
C SER A 371 9.63 24.94 -7.77
N GLN A 372 10.22 24.57 -6.63
CA GLN A 372 11.54 23.98 -6.54
C GLN A 372 11.54 22.56 -7.11
N ILE A 373 10.56 21.74 -6.72
CA ILE A 373 10.42 20.37 -7.22
C ILE A 373 10.12 20.35 -8.72
N ARG A 374 9.17 21.19 -9.18
CA ARG A 374 8.89 21.38 -10.60
C ARG A 374 10.14 21.80 -11.36
N GLY A 375 10.94 22.75 -10.84
CA GLY A 375 12.19 23.16 -11.46
C GLY A 375 13.21 22.01 -11.55
N ALA A 376 13.39 21.25 -10.46
CA ALA A 376 14.35 20.15 -10.37
C ALA A 376 14.02 18.99 -11.32
N TYR A 377 12.73 18.78 -11.63
CA TYR A 377 12.24 17.81 -12.61
C TYR A 377 12.00 18.40 -14.01
N GLY A 378 12.46 19.63 -14.29
CA GLY A 378 12.43 20.19 -15.65
C GLY A 378 11.12 20.87 -16.07
N PHE A 379 10.19 21.07 -15.14
CA PHE A 379 8.89 21.72 -15.35
C PHE A 379 8.81 23.18 -14.87
N GLY A 380 9.93 23.78 -14.43
CA GLY A 380 9.96 25.13 -13.86
C GLY A 380 9.41 26.23 -14.79
N SER A 381 9.60 26.10 -16.11
CA SER A 381 9.08 27.01 -17.13
C SER A 381 7.94 26.41 -17.98
N SER A 382 7.50 25.20 -17.63
CA SER A 382 6.46 24.51 -18.39
C SER A 382 5.08 25.12 -18.12
N SER A 383 4.27 25.25 -19.17
CA SER A 383 2.84 25.59 -19.05
C SER A 383 1.98 24.39 -18.65
N LEU A 384 2.55 23.18 -18.61
CA LEU A 384 1.84 21.98 -18.15
C LEU A 384 1.59 22.09 -16.65
N ASN A 385 0.34 21.87 -16.27
CA ASN A 385 -0.17 21.98 -14.91
C ASN A 385 -1.15 20.86 -14.55
N GLY A 386 -1.32 19.85 -15.41
CA GLY A 386 -2.22 18.72 -15.19
C GLY A 386 -3.68 18.99 -15.56
N ALA A 387 -3.97 20.11 -16.23
CA ALA A 387 -5.33 20.43 -16.62
C ALA A 387 -5.98 19.31 -17.45
N GLY A 388 -7.21 18.97 -17.11
CA GLY A 388 -7.98 17.91 -17.75
C GLY A 388 -7.63 16.49 -17.27
N GLN A 389 -6.69 16.34 -16.34
CA GLN A 389 -6.37 15.05 -15.73
C GLN A 389 -7.00 14.92 -14.35
N THR A 390 -7.31 13.67 -13.98
CA THR A 390 -7.76 13.30 -12.64
C THR A 390 -6.76 12.33 -12.04
N VAL A 391 -6.33 12.62 -10.81
CA VAL A 391 -5.46 11.76 -10.01
C VAL A 391 -6.25 11.27 -8.80
N ALA A 392 -6.33 9.95 -8.63
CA ALA A 392 -6.85 9.35 -7.42
C ALA A 392 -5.72 9.13 -6.41
N ILE A 393 -5.97 9.50 -5.16
CA ILE A 393 -5.12 9.19 -4.01
C ILE A 393 -5.92 8.20 -3.18
N ILE A 394 -5.35 7.04 -2.89
CA ILE A 394 -5.97 6.07 -1.98
C ILE A 394 -5.12 6.03 -0.73
N ASP A 395 -5.75 6.26 0.40
CA ASP A 395 -5.04 6.32 1.67
C ASP A 395 -5.94 5.86 2.84
N ALA A 396 -5.29 5.57 3.96
CA ALA A 396 -5.96 5.18 5.18
C ALA A 396 -6.63 6.39 5.83
N TYR A 397 -7.93 6.25 6.08
CA TYR A 397 -8.80 7.28 6.65
C TYR A 397 -9.01 8.50 5.72
N ALA A 398 -9.69 9.50 6.23
CA ALA A 398 -9.97 10.75 5.53
C ALA A 398 -10.03 11.88 6.55
N SER A 399 -9.05 12.76 6.48
CA SER A 399 -8.86 13.90 7.35
C SER A 399 -10.01 14.88 7.14
N PRO A 400 -10.65 15.34 8.23
CA PRO A 400 -11.71 16.34 8.15
C PRO A 400 -11.17 17.72 7.77
N THR A 401 -9.86 17.97 7.85
CA THR A 401 -9.25 19.27 7.56
C THR A 401 -8.55 19.33 6.20
N ILE A 402 -8.47 18.23 5.45
CA ILE A 402 -7.63 18.13 4.24
C ILE A 402 -7.92 19.23 3.20
N GLN A 403 -9.19 19.59 2.97
CA GLN A 403 -9.54 20.66 2.02
C GLN A 403 -9.10 22.04 2.55
N THR A 404 -9.35 22.32 3.83
CA THR A 404 -8.98 23.61 4.42
C THR A 404 -7.47 23.77 4.54
N ASP A 405 -6.75 22.68 4.80
CA ASP A 405 -5.30 22.64 4.84
C ASP A 405 -4.72 22.92 3.44
N LEU A 406 -5.25 22.24 2.40
CA LEU A 406 -4.86 22.49 1.01
C LEU A 406 -5.14 23.94 0.57
N ASP A 407 -6.30 24.48 0.90
CA ASP A 407 -6.67 25.87 0.56
C ASP A 407 -5.68 26.87 1.17
N GLN A 408 -5.31 26.67 2.44
CA GLN A 408 -4.35 27.52 3.13
C GLN A 408 -2.93 27.35 2.57
N TRP A 409 -2.49 26.12 2.34
CA TRP A 409 -1.18 25.80 1.76
C TRP A 409 -1.00 26.44 0.37
N SER A 410 -2.03 26.37 -0.48
CA SER A 410 -2.05 26.98 -1.81
C SER A 410 -2.07 28.50 -1.74
N ALA A 411 -2.86 29.09 -0.84
CA ALA A 411 -2.93 30.53 -0.65
C ALA A 411 -1.57 31.13 -0.25
N ILE A 412 -0.85 30.49 0.70
CA ILE A 412 0.49 30.93 1.14
C ILE A 412 1.48 30.92 -0.03
N ARG A 413 1.31 30.02 -1.01
CA ARG A 413 2.16 29.88 -2.20
C ARG A 413 1.69 30.70 -3.40
N ASN A 414 0.63 31.51 -3.28
CA ASN A 414 -0.04 32.20 -4.39
C ASN A 414 -0.44 31.25 -5.53
N MET A 415 -0.83 30.03 -5.18
CA MET A 415 -1.33 29.01 -6.09
C MET A 415 -2.86 28.95 -5.98
N ALA A 416 -3.53 28.67 -7.11
CA ALA A 416 -4.95 28.37 -7.07
C ALA A 416 -5.14 26.99 -6.41
N SER A 417 -5.99 26.93 -5.38
CA SER A 417 -6.40 25.65 -4.79
C SER A 417 -7.29 24.85 -5.76
N THR A 418 -7.43 23.56 -5.50
CA THR A 418 -8.36 22.65 -6.19
C THR A 418 -9.33 22.04 -5.20
N ASN A 419 -10.52 21.66 -5.68
CA ASN A 419 -11.50 20.95 -4.86
C ASN A 419 -11.17 19.46 -4.87
N ILE A 420 -10.98 18.90 -3.68
CA ILE A 420 -10.81 17.47 -3.44
C ILE A 420 -12.19 16.81 -3.45
N THR A 421 -12.37 15.81 -4.31
CA THR A 421 -13.55 14.92 -4.23
C THR A 421 -13.22 13.78 -3.28
N GLN A 422 -13.76 13.81 -2.07
CA GLN A 422 -13.64 12.67 -1.17
C GLN A 422 -14.64 11.57 -1.54
N VAL A 423 -14.15 10.33 -1.64
CA VAL A 423 -14.93 9.14 -1.95
C VAL A 423 -14.71 8.09 -0.88
N VAL A 424 -15.79 7.43 -0.49
CA VAL A 424 -15.75 6.22 0.33
C VAL A 424 -16.30 5.07 -0.50
N ALA A 425 -15.51 4.02 -0.69
CA ALA A 425 -15.94 2.86 -1.46
C ALA A 425 -17.10 2.15 -0.74
N PRO A 426 -18.18 1.75 -1.44
CA PRO A 426 -19.29 1.05 -0.80
C PRO A 426 -18.84 -0.25 -0.13
N GLY A 427 -19.41 -0.55 1.04
CA GLY A 427 -19.02 -1.74 1.81
C GLY A 427 -17.66 -1.61 2.51
N THR A 428 -17.04 -0.43 2.50
CA THR A 428 -15.95 -0.06 3.43
C THR A 428 -16.55 0.76 4.58
N TYR A 429 -15.94 0.79 5.77
CA TYR A 429 -16.40 1.52 6.99
C TYR A 429 -17.62 1.00 7.77
N HIS A 430 -18.26 -0.11 7.40
CA HIS A 430 -19.38 -0.62 8.21
C HIS A 430 -18.97 -1.22 9.58
N HIS A 431 -17.66 -1.44 9.80
CA HIS A 431 -17.14 -2.07 11.01
C HIS A 431 -15.93 -1.32 11.55
N PRO A 432 -16.06 -0.51 12.61
CA PRO A 432 -14.94 -0.39 13.54
C PRO A 432 -14.70 -1.80 14.05
N GLU A 433 -13.56 -2.39 13.67
CA GLU A 433 -13.12 -3.73 14.08
C GLU A 433 -13.19 -3.84 15.60
N LYS A 434 -14.33 -4.30 16.12
CA LYS A 434 -14.77 -3.98 17.49
C LYS A 434 -13.69 -4.38 18.51
N GLY A 435 -13.04 -3.38 19.09
CA GLY A 435 -11.98 -3.56 20.10
C GLY A 435 -10.55 -3.34 19.59
N GLN A 436 -10.33 -3.26 18.28
CA GLN A 436 -9.06 -2.83 17.71
C GLN A 436 -8.97 -1.31 17.75
N LYS A 437 -7.83 -0.81 18.20
CA LYS A 437 -7.59 0.63 18.18
C LYS A 437 -7.11 1.06 16.79
N GLN A 438 -7.84 2.02 16.22
CA GLN A 438 -7.46 2.73 15.01
C GLN A 438 -6.51 3.88 15.38
N ASP A 439 -5.99 4.63 14.43
CA ASP A 439 -5.24 5.87 14.70
C ASP A 439 -5.44 6.85 13.52
N PRO A 440 -6.67 7.33 13.26
CA PRO A 440 -6.93 8.14 12.08
C PRO A 440 -6.10 9.42 12.04
N GLN A 441 -5.93 10.08 13.19
CA GLN A 441 -5.10 11.27 13.30
C GLN A 441 -3.63 11.04 12.96
N GLY A 442 -3.11 9.82 13.16
CA GLY A 442 -1.75 9.45 12.79
C GLY A 442 -1.48 9.53 11.29
N TRP A 443 -2.54 9.48 10.46
CA TRP A 443 -2.44 9.51 8.99
C TRP A 443 -2.48 10.92 8.41
N TYR A 444 -2.92 11.95 9.15
CA TYR A 444 -3.13 13.28 8.57
C TYR A 444 -1.90 13.88 7.88
N GLY A 445 -0.70 13.56 8.36
CA GLY A 445 0.54 13.98 7.73
C GLY A 445 0.79 13.28 6.38
N GLU A 446 0.43 12.01 6.26
CA GLU A 446 0.48 11.22 5.03
C GLU A 446 -0.55 11.74 4.02
N GLU A 447 -1.79 11.93 4.47
CA GLU A 447 -2.88 12.39 3.61
C GLU A 447 -2.60 13.78 3.01
N THR A 448 -2.07 14.69 3.82
CA THR A 448 -1.65 16.03 3.37
C THR A 448 -0.43 15.97 2.46
N LEU A 449 0.56 15.12 2.77
CA LEU A 449 1.72 14.89 1.90
C LEU A 449 1.29 14.47 0.50
N ASP A 450 0.42 13.46 0.39
CA ASP A 450 -0.03 12.93 -0.89
C ASP A 450 -0.78 14.00 -1.70
N VAL A 451 -1.76 14.65 -1.08
CA VAL A 451 -2.58 15.68 -1.72
C VAL A 451 -1.75 16.87 -2.19
N GLU A 452 -0.90 17.42 -1.32
CA GLU A 452 -0.09 18.60 -1.62
C GLU A 452 1.06 18.31 -2.58
N SER A 453 1.54 17.06 -2.64
CA SER A 453 2.56 16.64 -3.61
C SER A 453 1.97 16.51 -5.01
N VAL A 454 0.79 15.86 -5.15
CA VAL A 454 0.05 15.82 -6.42
C VAL A 454 -0.31 17.24 -6.85
N HIS A 455 -0.91 18.04 -5.97
CA HIS A 455 -1.33 19.41 -6.29
C HIS A 455 -0.13 20.31 -6.61
N GLY A 456 0.98 20.18 -5.90
CA GLY A 456 2.20 20.94 -6.15
C GLY A 456 2.81 20.66 -7.52
N MET A 457 2.81 19.39 -7.93
CA MET A 457 3.35 18.97 -9.21
C MET A 457 2.36 19.24 -10.37
N ALA A 458 1.06 19.03 -10.16
CA ALA A 458 0.00 19.22 -11.14
C ALA A 458 -1.16 20.10 -10.60
N PRO A 459 -0.96 21.43 -10.52
CA PRO A 459 -1.89 22.33 -9.81
C PRO A 459 -3.33 22.38 -10.36
N ALA A 460 -3.53 22.05 -11.63
CA ALA A 460 -4.83 22.05 -12.29
C ALA A 460 -5.43 20.65 -12.46
N ALA A 461 -4.78 19.60 -11.93
CA ALA A 461 -5.37 18.26 -11.89
C ALA A 461 -6.54 18.23 -10.88
N HIS A 462 -7.57 17.45 -11.20
CA HIS A 462 -8.61 17.14 -10.24
C HIS A 462 -8.13 16.01 -9.31
N ILE A 463 -8.29 16.19 -8.00
CA ILE A 463 -7.90 15.19 -7.00
C ILE A 463 -9.15 14.47 -6.50
N VAL A 464 -9.14 13.15 -6.63
CA VAL A 464 -10.13 12.26 -6.01
C VAL A 464 -9.43 11.55 -4.85
N TYR A 465 -9.80 11.90 -3.62
CA TYR A 465 -9.25 11.27 -2.43
C TYR A 465 -10.16 10.14 -1.99
N VAL A 466 -9.65 8.92 -1.93
CA VAL A 466 -10.42 7.71 -1.62
C VAL A 466 -9.96 7.12 -0.30
N GLY A 467 -10.63 7.50 0.79
CA GLY A 467 -10.31 7.02 2.12
C GLY A 467 -10.86 5.62 2.39
N ALA A 468 -10.11 4.81 3.13
CA ALA A 468 -10.56 3.50 3.65
C ALA A 468 -10.04 3.23 5.07
N PRO A 469 -10.65 2.35 5.87
CA PRO A 469 -10.02 1.87 7.10
C PRO A 469 -8.65 1.25 6.83
N ASN A 470 -7.70 1.49 7.75
CA ASN A 470 -6.34 0.97 7.63
C ASN A 470 -6.23 -0.52 8.02
N ASN A 471 -6.87 -1.39 7.26
CA ASN A 471 -6.86 -2.83 7.46
C ASN A 471 -6.45 -3.62 6.20
N PHE A 472 -5.90 -2.92 5.21
CA PHE A 472 -5.57 -3.39 3.86
C PHE A 472 -6.73 -3.96 3.05
N GLN A 473 -7.58 -4.82 3.60
CA GLN A 473 -8.73 -5.35 2.86
C GLN A 473 -9.68 -4.26 2.36
N ASP A 474 -9.82 -3.15 3.10
CA ASP A 474 -10.66 -2.03 2.68
C ASP A 474 -9.90 -1.07 1.77
N LEU A 475 -8.57 -0.96 1.90
CA LEU A 475 -7.72 -0.27 0.94
C LEU A 475 -7.72 -1.00 -0.43
N ASP A 476 -7.76 -2.34 -0.44
CA ASP A 476 -8.01 -3.14 -1.66
C ASP A 476 -9.36 -2.79 -2.28
N ALA A 477 -10.41 -2.76 -1.45
CA ALA A 477 -11.75 -2.46 -1.91
C ALA A 477 -11.84 -1.03 -2.47
N ALA A 478 -11.13 -0.07 -1.86
CA ALA A 478 -10.99 1.30 -2.37
C ALA A 478 -10.29 1.33 -3.72
N LEU A 479 -9.16 0.65 -3.86
CA LEU A 479 -8.46 0.52 -5.14
C LEU A 479 -9.33 -0.15 -6.21
N ASN A 480 -9.98 -1.27 -5.87
CA ASN A 480 -10.88 -1.96 -6.79
C ASN A 480 -12.04 -1.05 -7.21
N HIS A 481 -12.56 -0.23 -6.29
CA HIS A 481 -13.60 0.74 -6.60
C HIS A 481 -13.11 1.81 -7.58
N VAL A 482 -11.92 2.38 -7.37
CA VAL A 482 -11.29 3.33 -8.30
C VAL A 482 -11.17 2.72 -9.70
N VAL A 483 -10.68 1.49 -9.80
CA VAL A 483 -10.46 0.78 -11.07
C VAL A 483 -11.78 0.38 -11.75
N ASP A 484 -12.73 -0.20 -11.01
CA ASP A 484 -14.03 -0.64 -11.54
C ASP A 484 -14.86 0.53 -12.07
N ARG A 485 -14.86 1.63 -11.32
CA ARG A 485 -15.62 2.84 -11.67
C ARG A 485 -14.83 3.80 -12.56
N HIS A 486 -13.55 3.53 -12.78
CA HIS A 486 -12.61 4.40 -13.52
C HIS A 486 -12.67 5.84 -12.99
N LEU A 487 -12.51 6.02 -11.68
CA LEU A 487 -12.59 7.34 -11.04
C LEU A 487 -11.44 8.26 -11.45
N ALA A 488 -10.30 7.70 -11.83
CA ALA A 488 -9.12 8.40 -12.31
C ALA A 488 -8.34 7.49 -13.28
N SER A 489 -7.55 8.10 -14.16
CA SER A 489 -6.59 7.38 -15.02
C SER A 489 -5.20 7.27 -14.40
N ILE A 490 -4.98 7.94 -13.27
CA ILE A 490 -3.73 7.96 -12.51
C ILE A 490 -4.08 7.71 -11.05
N VAL A 491 -3.44 6.72 -10.42
CA VAL A 491 -3.71 6.34 -9.03
C VAL A 491 -2.39 6.27 -8.28
N THR A 492 -2.24 7.06 -7.22
CA THR A 492 -1.10 6.99 -6.30
C THR A 492 -1.52 6.38 -4.98
N ASN A 493 -0.62 5.56 -4.43
CA ASN A 493 -0.84 4.83 -3.19
C ASN A 493 0.46 4.90 -2.37
N SER A 494 0.33 5.27 -1.10
CA SER A 494 1.44 5.42 -0.17
C SER A 494 1.32 4.48 1.04
N TYR A 495 0.80 3.27 0.81
CA TYR A 495 0.63 2.21 1.81
C TYR A 495 1.12 0.86 1.28
N GLY A 496 1.53 -0.03 2.19
CA GLY A 496 2.00 -1.36 1.81
C GLY A 496 2.24 -2.28 3.01
N PHE A 497 2.45 -3.54 2.69
CA PHE A 497 3.01 -4.56 3.56
C PHE A 497 4.52 -4.62 3.34
N LEU A 498 5.26 -4.74 4.44
CA LEU A 498 6.71 -4.94 4.48
C LEU A 498 7.17 -6.30 3.89
N THR A 499 6.26 -7.08 3.31
CA THR A 499 6.56 -8.36 2.68
C THR A 499 5.47 -8.78 1.72
N GLU A 500 5.88 -9.47 0.67
CA GLU A 500 5.00 -10.15 -0.29
C GLU A 500 4.70 -11.62 0.08
N LEU A 501 5.32 -12.17 1.13
CA LEU A 501 5.07 -13.55 1.61
C LEU A 501 3.79 -13.65 2.44
N LEU A 502 2.70 -13.12 1.88
CA LEU A 502 1.36 -13.09 2.46
C LEU A 502 0.55 -14.32 2.03
N PRO A 503 -0.55 -14.65 2.73
CA PRO A 503 -1.54 -15.60 2.22
C PRO A 503 -1.94 -15.23 0.78
N PRO A 504 -2.11 -16.19 -0.15
CA PRO A 504 -2.41 -15.90 -1.55
C PRO A 504 -3.63 -15.00 -1.78
N GLY A 505 -4.58 -14.98 -0.83
CA GLY A 505 -5.73 -14.08 -0.82
C GLY A 505 -5.38 -12.59 -0.78
N TYR A 506 -4.23 -12.18 -0.23
CA TYR A 506 -3.78 -10.78 -0.22
C TYR A 506 -3.00 -10.40 -1.48
N VAL A 507 -2.58 -11.39 -2.28
CA VAL A 507 -1.72 -11.17 -3.44
C VAL A 507 -2.52 -11.24 -4.74
N LYS A 508 -3.17 -12.38 -4.99
CA LYS A 508 -3.82 -12.63 -6.28
C LYS A 508 -4.97 -11.64 -6.57
N PRO A 509 -5.91 -11.36 -5.65
CA PRO A 509 -7.04 -10.47 -5.95
C PRO A 509 -6.63 -9.01 -6.20
N TYR A 510 -5.64 -8.52 -5.47
CA TYR A 510 -5.00 -7.23 -5.75
C TYR A 510 -4.36 -7.21 -7.13
N ASN A 511 -3.59 -8.26 -7.46
CA ASN A 511 -2.94 -8.35 -8.78
C ASN A 511 -3.94 -8.44 -9.93
N ASP A 512 -5.06 -9.14 -9.72
CA ASP A 512 -6.18 -9.18 -10.65
C ASP A 512 -6.77 -7.76 -10.86
N THR A 513 -6.91 -6.94 -9.80
CA THR A 513 -7.31 -5.52 -9.89
C THR A 513 -6.28 -4.69 -10.70
N PHE A 514 -4.98 -4.91 -10.50
CA PHE A 514 -3.94 -4.21 -11.27
C PHE A 514 -4.00 -4.55 -12.77
N ILE A 515 -4.23 -5.82 -13.11
CA ILE A 515 -4.44 -6.27 -14.49
C ILE A 515 -5.65 -5.56 -15.12
N GLN A 516 -6.76 -5.42 -14.38
CA GLN A 516 -7.90 -4.63 -14.84
C GLN A 516 -7.50 -3.16 -15.07
N GLY A 517 -6.76 -2.55 -14.15
CA GLY A 517 -6.24 -1.18 -14.28
C GLY A 517 -5.43 -1.00 -15.56
N ALA A 518 -4.43 -1.85 -15.78
CA ALA A 518 -3.59 -1.83 -16.98
C ALA A 518 -4.41 -2.02 -18.27
N ALA A 519 -5.34 -2.99 -18.29
CA ALA A 519 -6.20 -3.24 -19.45
C ALA A 519 -7.15 -2.06 -19.76
N THR A 520 -7.49 -1.25 -18.76
CA THR A 520 -8.44 -0.14 -18.87
C THR A 520 -7.78 1.24 -18.90
N GLY A 521 -6.46 1.31 -19.00
CA GLY A 521 -5.72 2.57 -19.17
C GLY A 521 -5.54 3.35 -17.88
N ILE A 522 -5.46 2.68 -16.73
CA ILE A 522 -5.14 3.30 -15.44
C ILE A 522 -3.69 3.02 -15.09
N GLY A 523 -2.90 4.08 -14.89
CA GLY A 523 -1.57 4.00 -14.29
C GLY A 523 -1.67 3.92 -12.77
N ILE A 524 -1.11 2.87 -12.17
CA ILE A 524 -1.15 2.62 -10.73
C ILE A 524 0.27 2.68 -10.17
N TYR A 525 0.48 3.60 -9.23
CA TYR A 525 1.75 3.93 -8.62
C TYR A 525 1.73 3.56 -7.14
N PHE A 526 2.77 2.88 -6.68
CA PHE A 526 2.97 2.53 -5.27
C PHE A 526 4.33 3.01 -4.79
N SER A 527 4.37 3.59 -3.60
CA SER A 527 5.61 3.81 -2.86
C SER A 527 6.34 2.47 -2.67
N SER A 528 7.67 2.45 -2.83
CA SER A 528 8.43 1.19 -2.80
C SER A 528 8.80 0.70 -1.39
N GLY A 529 8.50 1.49 -0.35
CA GLY A 529 8.82 1.22 1.05
C GLY A 529 9.90 2.15 1.59
N ASP A 530 9.98 2.26 2.92
CA ASP A 530 10.87 3.21 3.62
C ASP A 530 11.90 2.51 4.53
N ASN A 531 11.97 1.17 4.46
CA ASN A 531 12.88 0.37 5.26
C ASN A 531 13.89 -0.44 4.43
N ASN A 532 14.35 0.13 3.30
CA ASN A 532 15.36 -0.48 2.42
C ASN A 532 14.93 -1.87 1.94
N ASP A 533 15.73 -2.91 2.13
CA ASP A 533 15.43 -4.28 1.69
C ASP A 533 14.64 -5.09 2.73
N GLU A 534 14.06 -4.40 3.72
CA GLU A 534 13.31 -4.89 4.88
C GLU A 534 14.08 -5.82 5.83
N SER A 535 15.32 -6.19 5.52
CA SER A 535 16.05 -7.22 6.26
C SER A 535 16.24 -6.91 7.74
N ALA A 536 16.39 -5.63 8.09
CA ALA A 536 16.47 -5.16 9.47
C ALA A 536 15.13 -5.28 10.22
N THR A 537 14.00 -5.19 9.51
CA THR A 537 12.65 -5.21 10.08
C THR A 537 12.11 -6.64 10.19
N ILE A 538 12.22 -7.43 9.12
CA ILE A 538 11.59 -8.76 9.02
C ILE A 538 12.58 -9.93 9.17
N GLY A 539 13.89 -9.64 9.15
CA GLY A 539 14.96 -10.64 9.33
C GLY A 539 15.43 -11.34 8.04
N TYR A 540 14.95 -10.92 6.88
CA TYR A 540 15.41 -11.40 5.57
C TYR A 540 15.12 -10.36 4.48
N ILE A 541 15.88 -10.41 3.39
CA ILE A 541 15.71 -9.48 2.26
C ILE A 541 14.39 -9.73 1.52
N THR A 542 13.51 -8.75 1.44
CA THR A 542 12.26 -8.82 0.65
C THR A 542 11.89 -7.46 0.09
N THR A 543 11.01 -7.45 -0.91
CA THR A 543 10.34 -6.25 -1.39
C THR A 543 8.98 -6.09 -0.74
N ASP A 544 8.51 -4.84 -0.65
CA ASP A 544 7.16 -4.50 -0.21
C ASP A 544 6.09 -4.93 -1.21
N TRP A 545 4.91 -5.26 -0.68
CA TRP A 545 3.69 -5.52 -1.44
C TRP A 545 2.68 -4.41 -1.13
N PRO A 546 2.00 -3.76 -2.09
CA PRO A 546 1.87 -4.18 -3.50
C PRO A 546 2.92 -3.70 -4.49
N ALA A 547 3.93 -2.92 -4.07
CA ALA A 547 4.97 -2.41 -4.97
C ALA A 547 5.66 -3.51 -5.80
N SER A 548 5.81 -4.72 -5.26
CA SER A 548 6.40 -5.85 -5.98
C SER A 548 5.52 -6.46 -7.09
N SER A 549 4.27 -6.03 -7.27
CA SER A 549 3.46 -6.46 -8.42
C SER A 549 4.12 -6.05 -9.74
N PRO A 550 4.12 -6.93 -10.77
CA PRO A 550 4.59 -6.58 -12.11
C PRO A 550 3.59 -5.74 -12.92
N TRP A 551 2.45 -5.34 -12.32
CA TRP A 551 1.39 -4.56 -12.98
C TRP A 551 1.18 -3.18 -12.36
N VAL A 552 2.10 -2.76 -11.48
CA VAL A 552 2.15 -1.40 -10.91
C VAL A 552 3.52 -0.78 -11.18
N THR A 553 3.58 0.54 -11.20
CA THR A 553 4.85 1.26 -11.16
C THR A 553 5.26 1.44 -9.70
N ALA A 554 6.32 0.76 -9.28
CA ALA A 554 6.93 0.98 -7.98
C ALA A 554 7.84 2.21 -8.04
N VAL A 555 7.61 3.17 -7.14
CA VAL A 555 8.31 4.45 -7.09
C VAL A 555 9.20 4.50 -5.85
N GLY A 556 10.51 4.44 -6.06
CA GLY A 556 11.52 4.60 -5.02
C GLY A 556 11.83 6.06 -4.68
N GLY A 557 12.67 6.23 -3.67
CA GLY A 557 13.00 7.53 -3.10
C GLY A 557 14.44 7.96 -3.35
N THR A 558 14.62 9.24 -3.62
CA THR A 558 15.94 9.89 -3.75
C THR A 558 16.12 10.99 -2.71
N SER A 559 17.38 11.24 -2.34
CA SER A 559 17.80 12.44 -1.63
C SER A 559 18.10 13.54 -2.64
N LEU A 560 17.32 14.63 -2.62
CA LEU A 560 17.40 15.69 -3.63
C LEU A 560 17.99 16.99 -3.04
N GLY A 561 19.00 17.53 -3.69
CA GLY A 561 19.45 18.91 -3.50
C GLY A 561 18.85 19.81 -4.57
N VAL A 562 18.08 20.83 -4.17
CA VAL A 562 17.59 21.88 -5.06
C VAL A 562 18.34 23.18 -4.79
N GLY A 563 18.96 23.76 -5.81
CA GLY A 563 19.70 25.02 -5.70
C GLY A 563 18.79 26.26 -5.71
N ALA A 564 19.40 27.42 -5.49
CA ALA A 564 18.70 28.72 -5.44
C ALA A 564 17.93 29.08 -6.72
N SER A 565 18.29 28.49 -7.86
CA SER A 565 17.60 28.68 -9.15
C SER A 565 16.56 27.58 -9.44
N ASN A 566 16.12 26.86 -8.41
CA ASN A 566 15.19 25.73 -8.51
C ASN A 566 15.68 24.58 -9.39
N ASN A 567 16.98 24.48 -9.67
CA ASN A 567 17.56 23.38 -10.42
C ASN A 567 18.04 22.28 -9.47
N ARG A 568 18.02 21.04 -9.95
CA ARG A 568 18.71 19.92 -9.30
C ARG A 568 20.21 20.21 -9.23
N VAL A 569 20.79 20.09 -8.05
CA VAL A 569 22.25 20.23 -7.82
C VAL A 569 22.90 18.92 -7.40
N VAL A 570 22.16 18.05 -6.71
CA VAL A 570 22.55 16.68 -6.38
C VAL A 570 21.29 15.83 -6.30
N GLU A 571 21.35 14.58 -6.72
CA GLU A 571 20.31 13.59 -6.45
C GLU A 571 20.96 12.21 -6.34
N THR A 572 20.75 11.54 -5.21
CA THR A 572 21.32 10.21 -4.90
C THR A 572 20.24 9.27 -4.40
N GLY A 573 20.54 7.97 -4.35
CA GLY A 573 19.65 7.01 -3.69
C GLY A 573 19.43 7.39 -2.22
N TRP A 574 18.19 7.29 -1.74
CA TRP A 574 17.85 7.67 -0.37
C TRP A 574 18.19 6.56 0.63
N GLY A 575 19.06 6.87 1.59
CA GLY A 575 19.30 6.08 2.79
C GLY A 575 19.86 6.96 3.89
N THR A 576 19.31 6.86 5.09
CA THR A 576 19.62 7.76 6.22
C THR A 576 20.28 7.01 7.36
N TYR A 577 21.43 7.50 7.78
CA TYR A 577 22.02 7.23 9.09
C TYR A 577 21.90 8.49 9.95
N THR A 578 21.71 8.31 11.25
CA THR A 578 21.67 9.41 12.22
C THR A 578 22.72 9.21 13.31
N ALA A 579 23.35 10.29 13.74
CA ALA A 579 24.22 10.35 14.91
C ALA A 579 23.82 11.57 15.73
N SER A 580 23.80 11.43 17.05
CA SER A 580 23.49 12.56 17.95
C SER A 580 24.76 13.24 18.41
N LEU A 581 24.78 14.57 18.39
CA LEU A 581 25.83 15.35 19.05
C LEU A 581 25.49 15.49 20.54
N HIS A 582 26.38 15.02 21.40
CA HIS A 582 26.24 15.14 22.85
C HIS A 582 26.65 16.54 23.33
N ALA A 583 26.19 16.92 24.54
CA ALA A 583 26.46 18.23 25.12
C ALA A 583 27.96 18.49 25.38
N ASP A 584 28.79 17.45 25.45
CA ASP A 584 30.25 17.54 25.58
C ASP A 584 30.97 17.74 24.24
N GLY A 585 30.24 17.86 23.13
CA GLY A 585 30.77 18.06 21.78
C GLY A 585 31.25 16.78 21.10
N THR A 586 30.96 15.61 21.66
CA THR A 586 31.25 14.30 21.03
C THR A 586 30.04 13.76 20.26
N TRP A 587 30.31 13.05 19.16
CA TRP A 587 29.25 12.37 18.40
C TRP A 587 29.04 10.95 18.93
N GLY A 588 27.77 10.60 19.12
CA GLY A 588 27.37 9.20 19.30
C GLY A 588 27.62 8.37 18.03
N GLY A 589 27.48 7.05 18.16
CA GLY A 589 27.58 6.14 17.01
C GLY A 589 26.45 6.37 16.00
N ALA A 590 26.80 6.36 14.71
CA ALA A 590 25.81 6.43 13.64
C ALA A 590 24.94 5.16 13.61
N SER A 591 23.63 5.34 13.55
CA SER A 591 22.64 4.26 13.46
C SER A 591 21.80 4.45 12.21
N TRP A 592 21.51 3.36 11.49
CA TRP A 592 20.60 3.40 10.35
C TRP A 592 19.20 3.76 10.83
N LEU A 593 18.49 4.60 10.06
CA LEU A 593 17.18 5.13 10.44
C LEU A 593 16.07 4.69 9.48
N TYR A 594 16.21 4.97 8.17
CA TYR A 594 15.26 4.63 7.11
C TYR A 594 15.90 4.83 5.73
N GLY A 595 15.27 4.34 4.66
CA GLY A 595 15.72 4.53 3.28
C GLY A 595 14.80 3.89 2.25
N ALA A 596 14.94 4.28 0.98
CA ALA A 596 14.05 3.82 -0.09
C ALA A 596 14.05 2.30 -0.23
N GLY A 597 12.85 1.72 -0.37
CA GLY A 597 12.64 0.30 -0.50
C GLY A 597 13.06 -0.22 -1.88
N GLY A 598 13.65 -1.41 -1.91
CA GLY A 598 14.12 -2.01 -3.16
C GLY A 598 14.63 -3.44 -3.00
N GLY A 599 14.67 -4.18 -4.11
CA GLY A 599 15.12 -5.56 -4.13
C GLY A 599 14.54 -6.38 -5.28
N VAL A 600 14.56 -7.70 -5.13
CA VAL A 600 13.99 -8.64 -6.12
C VAL A 600 12.93 -9.50 -5.46
N SER A 601 11.74 -9.49 -6.06
CA SER A 601 10.59 -10.27 -5.62
C SER A 601 10.93 -11.77 -5.55
N ARG A 602 10.40 -12.41 -4.52
CA ARG A 602 10.45 -13.83 -4.20
C ARG A 602 9.28 -14.61 -4.81
N ILE A 603 8.20 -13.93 -5.22
CA ILE A 603 6.97 -14.59 -5.69
C ILE A 603 6.60 -14.22 -7.12
N PHE A 604 7.05 -13.07 -7.64
CA PHE A 604 6.82 -12.67 -9.02
C PHE A 604 8.06 -12.92 -9.87
N PRO A 605 7.92 -13.63 -11.01
CA PRO A 605 9.02 -13.77 -11.94
C PRO A 605 9.39 -12.42 -12.56
N GLU A 606 10.57 -12.36 -13.18
CA GLU A 606 10.98 -11.21 -13.97
C GLU A 606 9.92 -10.94 -15.07
N PRO A 607 9.31 -9.73 -15.11
CA PRO A 607 8.31 -9.40 -16.10
C PRO A 607 8.95 -9.18 -17.48
N TRP A 608 8.15 -9.40 -18.53
CA TRP A 608 8.59 -9.34 -19.91
C TRP A 608 9.20 -7.99 -20.34
N TYR A 609 8.83 -6.88 -19.67
CA TYR A 609 9.38 -5.56 -19.94
C TYR A 609 10.72 -5.29 -19.26
N GLN A 610 11.08 -6.07 -18.23
CA GLN A 610 12.40 -6.06 -17.59
C GLN A 610 13.40 -6.96 -18.33
N THR A 611 12.91 -7.97 -19.06
CA THR A 611 13.76 -8.89 -19.81
C THR A 611 14.60 -8.18 -20.87
N GLY A 612 15.91 -8.45 -20.87
CA GLY A 612 16.86 -7.88 -21.82
C GLY A 612 17.32 -6.45 -21.48
N THR A 613 16.99 -5.97 -20.29
CA THR A 613 17.52 -4.72 -19.73
C THR A 613 18.76 -5.00 -18.87
N ASP A 614 19.52 -3.97 -18.51
CA ASP A 614 20.74 -4.12 -17.69
C ASP A 614 20.42 -4.21 -16.17
N ILE A 615 19.70 -5.26 -15.77
CA ILE A 615 19.35 -5.52 -14.36
C ILE A 615 20.09 -6.74 -13.78
N SER A 616 21.03 -7.31 -14.53
CA SER A 616 21.79 -8.50 -14.09
C SER A 616 22.57 -8.27 -12.79
N GLY A 617 23.10 -7.05 -12.59
CA GLY A 617 23.77 -6.65 -11.35
C GLY A 617 22.85 -6.64 -10.14
N VAL A 618 21.58 -6.28 -10.32
CA VAL A 618 20.55 -6.33 -9.27
C VAL A 618 20.29 -7.78 -8.85
N PHE A 619 20.14 -8.69 -9.82
CA PHE A 619 19.96 -10.12 -9.54
C PHE A 619 21.18 -10.73 -8.83
N ALA A 620 22.40 -10.36 -9.24
CA ALA A 620 23.61 -10.81 -8.58
C ALA A 620 23.71 -10.33 -7.13
N ALA A 621 23.39 -9.05 -6.88
CA ALA A 621 23.38 -8.46 -5.53
C ALA A 621 22.34 -9.10 -4.60
N GLN A 622 21.19 -9.49 -5.16
CA GLN A 622 20.07 -10.09 -4.42
C GLN A 622 20.15 -11.62 -4.33
N GLY A 623 21.06 -12.25 -5.08
CA GLY A 623 21.24 -13.69 -5.15
C GLY A 623 20.03 -14.44 -5.74
N ARG A 624 19.17 -13.77 -6.52
CA ARG A 624 17.98 -14.35 -7.15
C ARG A 624 17.51 -13.54 -8.36
N THR A 625 16.69 -14.17 -9.20
CA THR A 625 15.96 -13.50 -10.29
C THR A 625 14.48 -13.37 -9.93
N GLY A 626 13.79 -12.39 -10.51
CA GLY A 626 12.40 -12.06 -10.22
C GLY A 626 12.07 -10.63 -10.65
N ARG A 627 10.86 -10.15 -10.31
CA ARG A 627 10.50 -8.73 -10.49
C ARG A 627 11.43 -7.85 -9.65
N ALA A 628 12.28 -7.04 -10.29
CA ALA A 628 13.16 -6.09 -9.60
C ALA A 628 12.39 -4.80 -9.27
N VAL A 629 12.55 -4.27 -8.05
CA VAL A 629 11.89 -3.08 -7.49
C VAL A 629 12.95 -2.09 -7.01
N PRO A 630 12.75 -0.76 -7.14
CA PRO A 630 11.65 -0.07 -7.82
C PRO A 630 11.82 -0.03 -9.35
N ASP A 631 10.79 0.47 -10.07
CA ASP A 631 10.86 0.69 -11.52
C ASP A 631 11.47 2.05 -11.86
N ILE A 632 11.16 3.07 -11.05
CA ILE A 632 11.69 4.44 -11.13
C ILE A 632 11.84 5.00 -9.71
N ALA A 633 12.55 6.11 -9.56
CA ALA A 633 12.62 6.83 -8.29
C ALA A 633 12.33 8.32 -8.48
N ALA A 634 11.79 8.95 -7.44
CA ALA A 634 11.59 10.39 -7.35
C ALA A 634 12.01 10.87 -5.95
N PHE A 635 11.95 12.18 -5.74
CA PHE A 635 12.30 12.82 -4.48
C PHE A 635 11.49 12.20 -3.33
N GLY A 636 12.19 11.72 -2.31
CA GLY A 636 11.56 11.01 -1.20
C GLY A 636 12.22 11.26 0.14
N ASP A 637 13.47 11.70 0.21
CA ASP A 637 14.15 11.79 1.50
C ASP A 637 13.53 12.84 2.46
N PRO A 638 12.98 12.45 3.63
CA PRO A 638 12.43 13.38 4.63
C PRO A 638 13.45 14.41 5.12
N ASN A 639 14.73 14.06 5.01
CA ASN A 639 15.80 14.94 5.36
C ASN A 639 15.86 16.13 4.39
N THR A 640 15.78 15.90 3.10
CA THR A 640 15.67 16.98 2.11
C THR A 640 14.22 17.40 1.84
N GLY A 641 13.30 17.02 2.74
CA GLY A 641 11.85 16.84 2.57
C GLY A 641 11.04 17.97 1.93
N TYR A 642 9.80 17.64 1.56
CA TYR A 642 8.84 18.55 0.96
C TYR A 642 8.12 19.36 2.04
N LEU A 643 7.85 20.65 1.78
CA LEU A 643 7.19 21.52 2.74
C LEU A 643 5.68 21.32 2.69
N VAL A 644 5.16 20.54 3.64
CA VAL A 644 3.73 20.22 3.77
C VAL A 644 3.03 21.10 4.79
N GLY A 645 1.72 21.29 4.62
CA GLY A 645 0.82 22.02 5.51
C GLY A 645 -0.19 21.11 6.17
N GLN A 646 -0.35 21.24 7.49
CA GLN A 646 -1.33 20.43 8.21
C GLN A 646 -1.88 21.19 9.42
N THR A 647 -3.19 21.09 9.67
CA THR A 647 -3.77 21.46 10.96
C THR A 647 -3.32 20.48 12.04
N GLN A 648 -2.76 21.02 13.14
CA GLN A 648 -2.08 20.27 14.19
C GLN A 648 -2.43 20.80 15.59
N THR A 649 -2.27 19.94 16.61
CA THR A 649 -2.45 20.26 18.03
C THR A 649 -1.11 20.54 18.70
N PHE A 650 -0.91 21.76 19.18
CA PHE A 650 0.33 22.21 19.82
C PHE A 650 0.39 21.87 21.32
N PRO A 651 1.58 21.90 21.95
CA PRO A 651 1.74 21.59 23.37
C PRO A 651 0.94 22.48 24.34
N ASP A 652 0.57 23.69 23.91
CA ASP A 652 -0.30 24.62 24.66
C ASP A 652 -1.80 24.29 24.52
N GLY A 653 -2.14 23.24 23.79
CA GLY A 653 -3.51 22.80 23.50
C GLY A 653 -4.18 23.54 22.34
N THR A 654 -3.48 24.48 21.68
CA THR A 654 -4.03 25.18 20.51
C THR A 654 -4.03 24.29 19.29
N VAL A 655 -5.11 24.36 18.50
CA VAL A 655 -5.23 23.69 17.20
C VAL A 655 -5.09 24.75 16.12
N LYS A 656 -4.08 24.60 15.25
CA LYS A 656 -3.82 25.54 14.15
C LYS A 656 -3.05 24.89 13.02
N TYR A 657 -3.15 25.49 11.84
CA TYR A 657 -2.30 25.15 10.69
C TYR A 657 -0.84 25.49 10.98
N SER A 658 0.05 24.58 10.58
CA SER A 658 1.50 24.81 10.51
C SER A 658 2.15 23.99 9.41
N GLU A 659 3.32 24.43 8.97
CA GLU A 659 4.11 23.76 7.94
C GLU A 659 5.36 23.11 8.52
N TYR A 660 5.74 21.98 7.94
CA TYR A 660 6.94 21.24 8.29
C TYR A 660 7.43 20.40 7.11
N ARG A 661 8.68 19.93 7.16
CA ARG A 661 9.18 19.02 6.14
C ARG A 661 8.73 17.58 6.38
N LEU A 662 8.35 16.89 5.32
CA LEU A 662 8.03 15.48 5.32
C LEU A 662 8.60 14.79 4.06
N GLY A 663 8.62 13.46 4.05
CA GLY A 663 9.16 12.65 2.96
C GLY A 663 8.69 11.20 3.10
N GLY A 664 9.52 10.26 2.66
CA GLY A 664 9.18 8.87 2.39
C GLY A 664 9.11 8.59 0.90
N THR A 665 9.13 7.33 0.50
CA THR A 665 8.66 6.94 -0.84
C THR A 665 7.18 7.27 -1.04
N SER A 666 6.46 7.49 0.07
CA SER A 666 5.19 8.19 0.18
C SER A 666 5.16 9.59 -0.45
N LEU A 667 6.27 10.33 -0.48
CA LEU A 667 6.38 11.58 -1.23
C LEU A 667 6.67 11.31 -2.72
N SER A 668 7.47 10.28 -3.00
CA SER A 668 7.93 9.97 -4.35
C SER A 668 6.80 9.52 -5.27
N SER A 669 5.91 8.65 -4.78
CA SER A 669 4.75 8.14 -5.51
C SER A 669 3.80 9.25 -6.01
N PRO A 670 3.30 10.17 -5.16
CA PRO A 670 2.43 11.28 -5.60
C PRO A 670 3.16 12.33 -6.44
N ILE A 671 4.46 12.59 -6.21
CA ILE A 671 5.26 13.40 -7.15
C ILE A 671 5.23 12.77 -8.54
N MET A 672 5.47 11.46 -8.64
CA MET A 672 5.45 10.74 -9.91
C MET A 672 4.05 10.78 -10.54
N ALA A 673 2.98 10.56 -9.78
CA ALA A 673 1.61 10.69 -10.27
C ALA A 673 1.32 12.10 -10.81
N GLY A 674 1.80 13.15 -10.14
CA GLY A 674 1.75 14.52 -10.64
C GLY A 674 2.51 14.72 -11.95
N ILE A 675 3.72 14.16 -12.08
CA ILE A 675 4.49 14.17 -13.34
C ILE A 675 3.71 13.45 -14.45
N MET A 676 3.07 12.34 -14.14
CA MET A 676 2.25 11.59 -15.10
C MET A 676 0.98 12.34 -15.51
N ALA A 677 0.39 13.14 -14.63
CA ALA A 677 -0.69 14.06 -15.01
C ALA A 677 -0.19 15.13 -16.00
N LEU A 678 1.04 15.62 -15.86
CA LEU A 678 1.63 16.51 -16.87
C LEU A 678 1.87 15.79 -18.20
N ALA A 679 2.33 14.53 -18.14
CA ALA A 679 2.54 13.70 -19.33
C ALA A 679 1.22 13.43 -20.08
N ASP A 680 0.14 13.13 -19.36
CA ASP A 680 -1.19 12.89 -19.93
C ASP A 680 -1.83 14.15 -20.49
N GLN A 681 -1.63 15.30 -19.84
CA GLN A 681 -2.04 16.59 -20.41
C GLN A 681 -1.37 16.83 -21.78
N ALA A 682 -0.10 16.44 -21.93
CA ALA A 682 0.65 16.65 -23.17
C ALA A 682 0.38 15.61 -24.24
N ASN A 683 0.15 14.34 -23.87
CA ASN A 683 0.17 13.21 -24.80
C ASN A 683 -1.07 12.31 -24.74
N GLY A 684 -2.06 12.62 -23.90
CA GLY A 684 -3.20 11.76 -23.57
C GLY A 684 -2.83 10.64 -22.60
N VAL A 685 -3.83 9.88 -22.14
CA VAL A 685 -3.72 8.83 -21.12
C VAL A 685 -2.60 7.81 -21.44
N HIS A 686 -1.68 7.62 -20.49
CA HIS A 686 -0.54 6.71 -20.61
C HIS A 686 -0.86 5.26 -20.22
N GLY A 687 -1.73 5.02 -19.23
CA GLY A 687 -2.05 3.68 -18.71
C GLY A 687 -0.91 3.04 -17.90
N PHE A 688 -0.68 1.73 -18.02
CA PHE A 688 0.43 1.09 -17.31
C PHE A 688 1.79 1.48 -17.92
N ALA A 689 2.60 2.22 -17.17
CA ALA A 689 3.77 2.93 -17.70
C ALA A 689 5.05 2.09 -17.85
N ASN A 690 5.21 1.02 -17.06
CA ASN A 690 6.50 0.32 -16.96
C ASN A 690 7.07 -0.12 -18.32
N PRO A 691 6.29 -0.73 -19.23
CA PRO A 691 6.83 -1.10 -20.53
C PRO A 691 7.40 0.06 -21.35
N ALA A 692 6.79 1.24 -21.25
CA ALA A 692 7.28 2.45 -21.90
C ALA A 692 8.56 2.96 -21.22
N PHE A 693 8.66 2.90 -19.90
CA PHE A 693 9.86 3.29 -19.16
C PHE A 693 11.05 2.40 -19.51
N TYR A 694 10.89 1.07 -19.49
CA TYR A 694 11.98 0.15 -19.83
C TYR A 694 12.33 0.15 -21.34
N ALA A 695 11.43 0.61 -22.20
CA ALA A 695 11.72 0.82 -23.63
C ALA A 695 12.36 2.18 -23.92
N ALA A 696 12.45 3.08 -22.94
CA ALA A 696 12.98 4.42 -23.15
C ALA A 696 14.50 4.38 -23.40
N GLY A 697 14.98 5.27 -24.27
CA GLY A 697 16.39 5.36 -24.61
C GLY A 697 17.24 6.08 -23.55
N PRO A 698 18.58 6.03 -23.69
CA PRO A 698 19.49 6.77 -22.82
C PRO A 698 19.12 8.26 -22.73
N GLY A 699 19.11 8.79 -21.50
CA GLY A 699 18.80 10.20 -21.23
C GLY A 699 17.31 10.53 -21.06
N ALA A 700 16.41 9.54 -21.14
CA ALA A 700 15.01 9.72 -20.75
C ALA A 700 14.83 9.91 -19.23
N PHE A 701 15.75 9.36 -18.46
CA PHE A 701 15.80 9.46 -17.00
C PHE A 701 17.12 10.09 -16.58
N TYR A 702 17.09 10.73 -15.41
CA TYR A 702 18.31 11.04 -14.68
C TYR A 702 18.77 9.77 -13.96
N ASP A 703 19.99 9.33 -14.24
CA ASP A 703 20.57 8.17 -13.59
C ASP A 703 21.06 8.56 -12.19
N VAL A 704 20.60 7.81 -11.19
CA VAL A 704 20.88 8.11 -9.79
C VAL A 704 22.10 7.30 -9.35
N ASP A 705 23.22 7.98 -9.18
CA ASP A 705 24.42 7.35 -8.65
C ASP A 705 24.27 7.04 -7.16
N HIS A 706 24.59 5.81 -6.76
CA HIS A 706 24.70 5.46 -5.34
C HIS A 706 26.03 5.97 -4.79
N VAL A 707 25.95 6.93 -3.87
CA VAL A 707 27.11 7.49 -3.19
C VAL A 707 26.89 7.36 -1.68
N TYR A 708 27.76 6.61 -1.00
CA TYR A 708 27.69 6.48 0.45
C TYR A 708 27.93 7.84 1.09
N ALA A 709 27.02 8.26 1.97
CA ALA A 709 27.08 9.54 2.66
C ALA A 709 27.19 10.77 1.74
N ALA A 710 26.49 10.75 0.60
CA ALA A 710 26.42 11.89 -0.31
C ALA A 710 25.86 13.17 0.34
N VAL A 711 25.02 13.01 1.36
CA VAL A 711 24.33 14.07 2.09
C VAL A 711 24.64 13.92 3.58
N VAL A 712 25.43 14.85 4.13
CA VAL A 712 25.79 14.90 5.56
C VAL A 712 25.52 16.31 6.07
N ARG A 713 24.91 16.42 7.24
CA ARG A 713 24.34 17.67 7.76
C ARG A 713 24.08 17.64 9.25
#